data_AF-I3ZS51-F1
#
_entry.id   AF-I3ZS51-F1
#
_cell.length_a   1.000
_cell.length_b   1.000
_cell.length_c   1.000
_cell.angle_alpha   90.00
_cell.angle_beta   90.00
_cell.angle_gamma   90.00
#
_symmetry.space_group_name_H-M   'P 1'
#
loop_
_entity.id
_entity.type
_entity.pdbx_description
1 polymer ?
#
loop_
_entity_poly.entity_id
_entity_poly.type
_entity_poly.pdbx_seq_one_letter_code
_entity_poly.pdbx_strand_id
1 'polypeptide(L)'
;MVTAAGSTAQATSLETQNDPYEKFWEILNKEAELVVQFNATRNTTLAQELIQNSRLGAENAANISALIWQALEELKASGVKTYYTAEELREMARNISRNGLPQETVEALKAQGWSDEQIQALEEYIVRNADEINEDFNMTAFLEEFSMAFIDVAFKYNEYETWTLEKWKWTQPTGITGGDNRTLIHPLLLRGWVEFYRSYVEGDYKRMRDSIIPLRESMYELITYSSNSPKQVELAFFNGESITITTGNLRGVLWGHDGSMAFRIEQEHFDRDGFEINLTTYYWPGALEAYKLTSDVLVLVNAMKQGNNNPKLPKMLNQKVAELKDALEVTVVSREVITNPDYKKLPPSDPITPIDPINPEPLKNSIKGVDGGTLTPTESSSNQIPVIPADEIMKIASDPGSLEGILKVDDIEVKPLTSGPNYVNYRVIVHMHTENNAVKNVKINLHDYSTGRSDSETISQIDPYIDYNWESKTFSTSIRNENGKLTATGEIEITYTPECDKSPLGSREDAPILSSCSARTITEQYSATFDLSSSVDWNLVGIKIETSSDDITEGDSVTYKVVVENKNNVALNGVDYSVVIPYSDSGSWKYSGTVDVPANEEVTIIKKTVTYEEAGTYVASASIKWDGNSKSVKKSVTVNSETISMNVDFSPNNPTEGDSVEFDVSLKNPTSTSRTVTVKLFIDGVEKSSRTVTLHGGDSMIVTLTWTAQAGEHDWRIEAWEDGKLEDSRSGTIRVISESDPCPEGEYWTAWLEVSPTEMVGEGKVHVKVMASYCSALPDVGGDTIDLLYLGGSVYLDGKEIHSFDTNANGNYLLVGRTRVIDEFDWPVSVGNHNITLKIKNISGLLDYIKTKTDSVSVRVSPLEYSLELTEISCSGLNFNFKASRLYTQGSYVSSLECTLKFRNVNDVPVHITELSTEISVSPPDLEEAVPDHTTVSVNEDVKPGEFITIQIQDRTVTTDRQMLLRVDGTTATLYLDYTVEGMINGVSKIVVKGIAESTLRLSVNQGIVYADVTADLLLLIEGPKVSSKLTKWFPVIDKIPGGDAILSFISGQPIKNFILSKISEHQG
;
A
#
# COMPACT_ATOMS: atom_id res chain seq x y z
N MET A 1 -53.32 2.77 2.39
CA MET A 1 -54.23 3.94 2.40
C MET A 1 -54.51 4.32 0.94
N VAL A 2 -55.65 4.95 0.70
CA VAL A 2 -56.38 5.03 -0.58
C VAL A 2 -55.62 5.79 -1.68
N THR A 3 -55.57 5.17 -2.87
CA THR A 3 -55.32 5.69 -4.22
C THR A 3 -55.09 7.20 -4.40
N ALA A 4 -53.90 7.57 -4.88
CA ALA A 4 -53.75 8.58 -5.92
C ALA A 4 -53.11 7.88 -7.14
N ALA A 5 -53.97 7.37 -8.02
CA ALA A 5 -53.59 6.96 -9.36
C ALA A 5 -52.99 8.17 -10.09
N GLY A 6 -52.00 7.90 -10.93
CA GLY A 6 -51.22 8.90 -11.62
C GLY A 6 -52.00 9.80 -12.57
N SER A 7 -51.30 10.82 -13.00
CA SER A 7 -51.33 11.22 -14.40
C SER A 7 -50.26 10.39 -15.12
N THR A 8 -50.64 9.21 -15.62
CA THR A 8 -49.88 8.55 -16.69
C THR A 8 -50.54 8.84 -18.04
N ALA A 9 -49.68 8.97 -19.05
CA ALA A 9 -49.91 8.87 -20.49
C ALA A 9 -50.31 10.17 -21.25
N GLN A 10 -49.30 10.87 -21.77
CA GLN A 10 -48.91 10.82 -23.18
C GLN A 10 -47.81 11.85 -23.42
N ALA A 11 -46.55 11.41 -23.46
CA ALA A 11 -45.49 12.19 -24.09
C ALA A 11 -44.72 11.28 -25.05
N THR A 12 -45.35 11.07 -26.19
CA THR A 12 -44.64 10.86 -27.45
C THR A 12 -43.44 11.80 -27.53
N SER A 13 -42.22 11.26 -27.38
CA SER A 13 -40.96 11.71 -28.00
C SER A 13 -40.64 13.23 -28.02
N LEU A 14 -41.14 14.03 -27.08
CA LEU A 14 -40.86 15.48 -26.98
C LEU A 14 -40.60 15.98 -25.55
N GLU A 15 -40.85 15.21 -24.48
CA GLU A 15 -40.62 15.66 -23.09
C GLU A 15 -39.24 15.32 -22.51
N THR A 16 -38.47 14.43 -23.15
CA THR A 16 -37.08 14.09 -22.75
C THR A 16 -36.07 15.22 -22.99
N GLN A 17 -36.51 16.44 -23.35
CA GLN A 17 -35.62 17.60 -23.54
C GLN A 17 -35.60 18.57 -22.35
N ASN A 18 -36.31 18.27 -21.26
CA ASN A 18 -36.55 19.24 -20.18
C ASN A 18 -36.31 18.75 -18.74
N ASP A 19 -35.76 17.55 -18.51
CA ASP A 19 -35.39 17.12 -17.16
C ASP A 19 -34.24 17.99 -16.60
N PRO A 20 -34.45 18.72 -15.48
CA PRO A 20 -33.40 19.52 -14.84
C PRO A 20 -32.15 18.71 -14.49
N TYR A 21 -32.29 17.44 -14.10
CA TYR A 21 -31.16 16.59 -13.71
C TYR A 21 -30.35 16.10 -14.91
N GLU A 22 -30.99 15.80 -16.04
CA GLU A 22 -30.27 15.47 -17.29
C GLU A 22 -29.49 16.68 -17.80
N LYS A 23 -30.14 17.86 -17.81
CA LYS A 23 -29.50 19.13 -18.17
C LYS A 23 -28.31 19.48 -17.29
N PHE A 24 -28.35 19.15 -15.99
CA PHE A 24 -27.22 19.37 -15.09
C PHE A 24 -25.94 18.70 -15.62
N TRP A 25 -26.04 17.43 -16.02
CA TRP A 25 -24.89 16.69 -16.53
C TRP A 25 -24.42 17.21 -17.90
N GLU A 26 -25.34 17.57 -18.79
CA GLU A 26 -24.99 18.19 -20.07
C GLU A 26 -24.21 19.50 -19.89
N ILE A 27 -24.71 20.38 -19.01
CA ILE A 27 -24.09 21.67 -18.71
C ILE A 27 -22.71 21.47 -18.06
N LEU A 28 -22.61 20.57 -17.07
CA LEU A 28 -21.35 20.30 -16.36
C LEU A 28 -20.26 19.76 -17.30
N ASN A 29 -20.62 18.82 -18.17
CA ASN A 29 -19.68 18.26 -19.15
C ASN A 29 -19.20 19.34 -20.13
N LYS A 30 -20.11 20.20 -20.59
CA LYS A 30 -19.77 21.33 -21.46
C LYS A 30 -18.92 22.37 -20.75
N GLU A 31 -19.19 22.65 -19.47
CA GLU A 31 -18.40 23.56 -18.64
C GLU A 31 -16.94 23.08 -18.55
N ALA A 32 -16.75 21.81 -18.22
CA ALA A 32 -15.43 21.21 -18.09
C ALA A 32 -14.62 21.27 -19.40
N GLU A 33 -15.28 21.03 -20.54
CA GLU A 33 -14.66 21.16 -21.86
C GLU A 33 -14.26 22.62 -22.15
N LEU A 34 -15.18 23.56 -21.96
CA LEU A 34 -14.97 24.97 -22.26
C LEU A 34 -13.90 25.61 -21.37
N VAL A 35 -13.84 25.26 -20.08
CA VAL A 35 -12.80 25.75 -19.15
C VAL A 35 -11.41 25.37 -19.66
N VAL A 36 -11.21 24.11 -20.06
CA VAL A 36 -9.91 23.62 -20.58
C VAL A 36 -9.54 24.32 -21.88
N GLN A 37 -10.48 24.42 -22.83
CA GLN A 37 -10.23 25.05 -24.13
C GLN A 37 -9.97 26.55 -24.01
N PHE A 38 -10.74 27.25 -23.18
CA PHE A 38 -10.57 28.68 -22.94
C PHE A 38 -9.26 28.97 -22.21
N ASN A 39 -8.90 28.19 -21.18
CA ASN A 39 -7.64 28.38 -20.46
C ASN A 39 -6.41 28.24 -21.39
N ALA A 40 -6.48 27.32 -22.37
CA ALA A 40 -5.40 27.12 -23.34
C ALA A 40 -5.33 28.21 -24.42
N THR A 41 -6.47 28.72 -24.90
CA THR A 41 -6.51 29.58 -26.10
C THR A 41 -6.79 31.06 -25.82
N ARG A 42 -7.43 31.38 -24.70
CA ARG A 42 -7.98 32.70 -24.36
C ARG A 42 -8.83 33.33 -25.46
N ASN A 43 -9.51 32.50 -26.25
CA ASN A 43 -10.35 32.94 -27.36
C ASN A 43 -11.61 33.67 -26.85
N THR A 44 -11.96 34.80 -27.47
CA THR A 44 -13.10 35.64 -27.05
C THR A 44 -14.46 34.98 -27.25
N THR A 45 -14.62 34.16 -28.29
CA THR A 45 -15.86 33.40 -28.54
C THR A 45 -16.04 32.30 -27.49
N LEU A 46 -14.95 31.61 -27.13
CA LEU A 46 -14.98 30.62 -26.04
C LEU A 46 -15.28 31.25 -24.68
N ALA A 47 -14.76 32.46 -24.41
CA ALA A 47 -15.09 33.21 -23.19
C ALA A 47 -16.60 33.48 -23.08
N GLN A 48 -17.21 33.93 -24.18
CA GLN A 48 -18.65 34.19 -24.22
C GLN A 48 -19.47 32.91 -24.07
N GLU A 49 -19.06 31.82 -24.72
CA GLU A 49 -19.75 30.53 -24.62
C GLU A 49 -19.68 29.95 -23.21
N LEU A 50 -18.50 30.02 -22.58
CA LEU A 50 -18.30 29.58 -21.19
C LEU A 50 -19.17 30.40 -20.23
N ILE A 51 -19.15 31.73 -20.32
CA ILE A 51 -20.01 32.61 -19.50
C ILE A 51 -21.50 32.25 -19.62
N GLN A 52 -21.99 32.00 -20.84
CA GLN A 52 -23.39 31.59 -21.01
C GLN A 52 -23.66 30.20 -20.44
N ASN A 53 -22.74 29.25 -20.59
CA ASN A 53 -22.88 27.91 -20.01
C ASN A 53 -22.87 27.96 -18.47
N SER A 54 -21.98 28.75 -17.86
CA SER A 54 -21.94 28.96 -16.42
C SER A 54 -23.25 29.56 -15.90
N ARG A 55 -23.80 30.58 -16.58
CA ARG A 55 -25.11 31.16 -16.23
C ARG A 55 -26.24 30.13 -16.27
N LEU A 56 -26.26 29.26 -17.27
CA LEU A 56 -27.23 28.16 -17.36
C LEU A 56 -27.04 27.16 -16.22
N GLY A 57 -25.79 26.84 -15.87
CA GLY A 57 -25.46 25.96 -14.75
C GLY A 57 -25.95 26.51 -13.41
N ALA A 58 -25.70 27.79 -13.15
CA ALA A 58 -26.17 28.47 -11.94
C ALA A 58 -27.71 28.49 -11.85
N GLU A 59 -28.42 28.78 -12.95
CA GLU A 59 -29.89 28.77 -12.97
C GLU A 59 -30.46 27.36 -12.79
N ASN A 60 -29.88 26.36 -13.46
CA ASN A 60 -30.29 24.97 -13.35
C ASN A 60 -30.07 24.42 -11.93
N ALA A 61 -28.92 24.70 -11.32
CA ALA A 61 -28.62 24.28 -9.96
C ALA A 61 -29.56 24.94 -8.93
N ALA A 62 -29.86 26.23 -9.08
CA ALA A 62 -30.87 26.91 -8.24
C ALA A 62 -32.28 26.30 -8.39
N ASN A 63 -32.66 25.86 -9.60
CA ASN A 63 -33.91 25.14 -9.83
C ASN A 63 -33.91 23.77 -9.15
N ILE A 64 -32.85 22.97 -9.31
CA ILE A 64 -32.72 21.66 -8.66
C ILE A 64 -32.79 21.80 -7.14
N SER A 65 -32.10 22.80 -6.57
CA SER A 65 -32.19 23.14 -5.14
C SER A 65 -33.64 23.33 -4.69
N ALA A 66 -34.43 24.10 -5.45
CA ALA A 66 -35.85 24.33 -5.16
C ALA A 66 -36.72 23.08 -5.31
N LEU A 67 -36.48 22.25 -6.33
CA LEU A 67 -37.20 21.00 -6.54
C LEU A 67 -36.95 20.00 -5.39
N ILE A 68 -35.70 19.89 -4.92
CA ILE A 68 -35.35 19.05 -3.76
C ILE A 68 -36.08 19.56 -2.51
N TRP A 69 -36.11 20.88 -2.29
CA TRP A 69 -36.81 21.46 -1.16
C TRP A 69 -38.31 21.23 -1.21
N GLN A 70 -38.93 21.37 -2.39
CA GLN A 70 -40.35 21.10 -2.59
C GLN A 70 -40.68 19.62 -2.33
N ALA A 71 -39.85 18.70 -2.84
CA ALA A 71 -39.99 17.27 -2.56
C ALA A 71 -39.89 16.97 -1.06
N LEU A 72 -38.99 17.65 -0.33
CA LEU A 72 -38.90 17.54 1.12
C LEU A 72 -40.18 18.01 1.82
N GLU A 73 -40.73 19.16 1.43
CA GLU A 73 -41.97 19.68 2.01
C GLU A 73 -43.18 18.78 1.69
N GLU A 74 -43.24 18.20 0.50
CA GLU A 74 -44.23 17.18 0.14
C GLU A 74 -44.09 15.92 1.00
N LEU A 75 -42.85 15.44 1.24
CA LEU A 75 -42.59 14.32 2.13
C LEU A 75 -43.03 14.62 3.56
N LYS A 76 -42.71 15.81 4.10
CA LYS A 76 -43.16 16.26 5.42
C LYS A 76 -44.70 16.31 5.50
N ALA A 77 -45.37 16.83 4.46
CA ALA A 77 -46.82 16.91 4.40
C ALA A 77 -47.51 15.54 4.27
N SER A 78 -46.86 14.56 3.64
CA SER A 78 -47.38 13.20 3.48
C SER A 78 -47.35 12.36 4.76
N GLY A 79 -46.66 12.83 5.81
CA GLY A 79 -46.51 12.10 7.08
C GLY A 79 -45.59 10.88 7.00
N VAL A 80 -44.80 10.75 5.92
CA VAL A 80 -43.77 9.73 5.79
C VAL A 80 -42.72 9.93 6.88
N LYS A 81 -42.31 8.83 7.52
CA LYS A 81 -41.22 8.85 8.49
C LYS A 81 -39.90 9.18 7.78
N THR A 82 -39.20 10.19 8.25
CA THR A 82 -37.96 10.69 7.63
C THR A 82 -36.71 10.52 8.49
N TYR A 83 -36.86 9.97 9.70
CA TYR A 83 -35.76 9.65 10.60
C TYR A 83 -35.82 8.16 10.92
N TYR A 84 -34.74 7.44 10.66
CA TYR A 84 -34.63 6.02 10.92
C TYR A 84 -33.43 5.76 11.81
N THR A 85 -33.65 5.08 12.93
CA THR A 85 -32.52 4.65 13.77
C THR A 85 -31.75 3.53 13.09
N ALA A 86 -30.46 3.37 13.44
CA ALA A 86 -29.63 2.27 12.96
C ALA A 86 -30.32 0.91 13.16
N GLU A 87 -30.99 0.69 14.29
CA GLU A 87 -31.69 -0.57 14.56
C GLU A 87 -32.92 -0.76 13.66
N GLU A 88 -33.70 0.29 13.42
CA GLU A 88 -34.84 0.20 12.50
C GLU A 88 -34.40 -0.09 11.05
N LEU A 89 -33.27 0.48 10.62
CA LEU A 89 -32.65 0.18 9.32
C LEU A 89 -32.17 -1.28 9.26
N ARG A 90 -31.54 -1.80 10.32
CA ARG A 90 -31.17 -3.22 10.43
C ARG A 90 -32.39 -4.12 10.39
N GLU A 91 -33.47 -3.76 11.09
CA GLU A 91 -34.72 -4.52 11.05
C GLU A 91 -35.33 -4.55 9.65
N MET A 92 -35.30 -3.43 8.91
CA MET A 92 -35.73 -3.40 7.51
C MET A 92 -34.85 -4.27 6.61
N ALA A 93 -33.52 -4.22 6.76
CA ALA A 93 -32.60 -5.08 6.03
C ALA A 93 -32.84 -6.58 6.32
N ARG A 94 -33.07 -6.94 7.59
CA ARG A 94 -33.46 -8.31 8.01
C ARG A 94 -34.81 -8.72 7.43
N ASN A 95 -35.76 -7.79 7.28
CA ASN A 95 -37.05 -8.06 6.68
C ASN A 95 -36.91 -8.34 5.17
N ILE A 96 -36.12 -7.51 4.46
CA ILE A 96 -35.77 -7.72 3.03
C ILE A 96 -35.08 -9.07 2.84
N SER A 97 -34.17 -9.46 3.74
CA SER A 97 -33.54 -10.79 3.70
C SER A 97 -34.54 -11.96 3.76
N ARG A 98 -35.70 -11.77 4.38
CA ARG A 98 -36.71 -12.83 4.58
C ARG A 98 -37.79 -12.82 3.50
N ASN A 99 -38.19 -11.63 3.06
CA ASN A 99 -39.41 -11.42 2.28
C ASN A 99 -39.14 -10.76 0.91
N GLY A 100 -37.90 -10.39 0.60
CA GLY A 100 -37.56 -9.53 -0.55
C GLY A 100 -37.95 -8.07 -0.32
N LEU A 101 -37.68 -7.21 -1.30
CA LEU A 101 -38.17 -5.84 -1.31
C LEU A 101 -39.71 -5.82 -1.35
N PRO A 102 -40.35 -4.81 -0.73
CA PRO A 102 -41.79 -4.61 -0.87
C PRO A 102 -42.21 -4.55 -2.35
N GLN A 103 -43.30 -5.21 -2.71
CA GLN A 103 -43.77 -5.28 -4.10
C GLN A 103 -43.97 -3.90 -4.73
N GLU A 104 -44.46 -2.94 -3.96
CA GLU A 104 -44.61 -1.54 -4.39
C GLU A 104 -43.26 -0.89 -4.75
N THR A 105 -42.19 -1.21 -4.01
CA THR A 105 -40.82 -0.76 -4.29
C THR A 105 -40.27 -1.41 -5.56
N VAL A 106 -40.50 -2.71 -5.75
CA VAL A 106 -40.09 -3.44 -6.96
C VAL A 106 -40.77 -2.85 -8.20
N GLU A 107 -42.07 -2.57 -8.12
CA GLU A 107 -42.83 -1.94 -9.20
C GLU A 107 -42.33 -0.52 -9.51
N ALA A 108 -42.00 0.26 -8.48
CA ALA A 108 -41.42 1.59 -8.65
C ALA A 108 -40.03 1.55 -9.32
N LEU A 109 -39.14 0.65 -8.90
CA LEU A 109 -37.81 0.48 -9.51
C LEU A 109 -37.91 0.03 -10.97
N LYS A 110 -38.81 -0.90 -11.29
CA LYS A 110 -39.06 -1.32 -12.68
C LYS A 110 -39.60 -0.19 -13.55
N ALA A 111 -40.49 0.64 -13.00
CA ALA A 111 -40.99 1.83 -13.69
C ALA A 111 -39.87 2.84 -13.97
N GLN A 112 -38.82 2.87 -13.14
CA GLN A 112 -37.60 3.67 -13.34
C GLN A 112 -36.56 2.97 -14.24
N GLY A 113 -36.89 1.83 -14.84
CA GLY A 113 -36.03 1.12 -15.79
C GLY A 113 -35.07 0.09 -15.20
N TRP A 114 -35.20 -0.27 -13.92
CA TRP A 114 -34.37 -1.30 -13.31
C TRP A 114 -34.76 -2.71 -13.80
N SER A 115 -33.76 -3.53 -14.13
CA SER A 115 -33.96 -4.94 -14.47
C SER A 115 -34.16 -5.81 -13.24
N ASP A 116 -34.74 -7.00 -13.40
CA ASP A 116 -34.90 -7.97 -12.31
C ASP A 116 -33.56 -8.34 -11.67
N GLU A 117 -32.50 -8.45 -12.46
CA GLU A 117 -31.14 -8.73 -11.97
C GLU A 117 -30.58 -7.58 -11.14
N GLN A 118 -30.85 -6.31 -11.51
CA GLN A 118 -30.41 -5.15 -10.74
C GLN A 118 -31.15 -5.04 -9.40
N ILE A 119 -32.45 -5.36 -9.40
CA ILE A 119 -33.27 -5.39 -8.18
C ILE A 119 -32.78 -6.50 -7.25
N GLN A 120 -32.48 -7.69 -7.79
CA GLN A 120 -31.90 -8.79 -7.02
C GLN A 120 -30.52 -8.42 -6.45
N ALA A 121 -29.68 -7.75 -7.22
CA ALA A 121 -28.38 -7.29 -6.75
C ALA A 121 -28.49 -6.25 -5.61
N LEU A 122 -29.49 -5.36 -5.68
CA LEU A 122 -29.79 -4.41 -4.61
C LEU A 122 -30.22 -5.13 -3.33
N GLU A 123 -31.09 -6.14 -3.44
CA GLU A 123 -31.49 -6.98 -2.30
C GLU A 123 -30.29 -7.65 -1.66
N GLU A 124 -29.46 -8.34 -2.45
CA GLU A 124 -28.25 -9.00 -1.97
C GLU A 124 -27.27 -8.03 -1.31
N TYR A 125 -27.13 -6.82 -1.86
CA TYR A 125 -26.29 -5.78 -1.28
C TYR A 125 -26.81 -5.33 0.09
N ILE A 126 -28.11 -5.05 0.21
CA ILE A 126 -28.72 -4.65 1.49
C ILE A 126 -28.54 -5.74 2.55
N VAL A 127 -28.72 -7.01 2.16
CA VAL A 127 -28.56 -8.16 3.07
C VAL A 127 -27.12 -8.32 3.52
N ARG A 128 -26.15 -8.20 2.60
CA ARG A 128 -24.73 -8.39 2.90
C ARG A 128 -24.18 -7.35 3.87
N ASN A 129 -24.67 -6.12 3.78
CA ASN A 129 -24.17 -4.99 4.57
C ASN A 129 -25.07 -4.67 5.79
N ALA A 130 -26.05 -5.52 6.10
CA ALA A 130 -27.02 -5.25 7.17
C ALA A 130 -26.36 -5.05 8.54
N ASP A 131 -25.32 -5.82 8.86
CA ASP A 131 -24.61 -5.73 10.14
C ASP A 131 -23.65 -4.52 10.21
N GLU A 132 -23.36 -3.89 9.07
CA GLU A 132 -22.49 -2.70 8.98
C GLU A 132 -23.23 -1.39 9.24
N ILE A 133 -24.57 -1.40 9.23
CA ILE A 133 -25.39 -0.24 9.55
C ILE A 133 -25.17 0.12 11.02
N ASN A 134 -24.45 1.19 11.32
CA ASN A 134 -24.05 1.58 12.67
C ASN A 134 -24.53 3.00 13.06
N GLU A 135 -25.14 3.72 12.13
CA GLU A 135 -25.57 5.11 12.28
C GLU A 135 -27.05 5.28 11.91
N ASP A 136 -27.65 6.34 12.47
CA ASP A 136 -29.02 6.73 12.17
C ASP A 136 -29.07 7.46 10.82
N PHE A 137 -30.16 7.29 10.06
CA PHE A 137 -30.39 8.03 8.82
C PHE A 137 -31.49 9.08 8.99
N ASN A 138 -31.12 10.34 8.83
CA ASN A 138 -32.06 11.47 8.81
C ASN A 138 -32.25 11.99 7.39
N MET A 139 -33.29 11.49 6.71
CA MET A 139 -33.64 11.90 5.35
C MET A 139 -34.04 13.38 5.28
N THR A 140 -34.59 13.94 6.36
CA THR A 140 -34.91 15.39 6.41
C THR A 140 -33.61 16.19 6.31
N ALA A 141 -32.66 15.92 7.22
CA ALA A 141 -31.37 16.62 7.22
C ALA A 141 -30.62 16.42 5.90
N PHE A 142 -30.59 15.18 5.39
CA PHE A 142 -29.97 14.86 4.10
C PHE A 142 -30.57 15.69 2.94
N LEU A 143 -31.89 15.77 2.82
CA LEU A 143 -32.52 16.53 1.73
C LEU A 143 -32.39 18.06 1.92
N GLU A 144 -32.36 18.55 3.16
CA GLU A 144 -32.08 19.96 3.46
C GLU A 144 -30.64 20.33 3.05
N GLU A 145 -29.66 19.50 3.42
CA GLU A 145 -28.26 19.65 3.02
C GLU A 145 -28.08 19.49 1.51
N PHE A 146 -28.74 18.50 0.89
CA PHE A 146 -28.64 18.27 -0.55
C PHE A 146 -29.24 19.42 -1.37
N SER A 147 -30.35 20.00 -0.90
CA SER A 147 -30.92 21.22 -1.49
C SER A 147 -29.95 22.39 -1.39
N MET A 148 -29.28 22.59 -0.24
CA MET A 148 -28.30 23.66 -0.04
C MET A 148 -27.01 23.44 -0.83
N ALA A 149 -26.53 22.20 -0.97
CA ALA A 149 -25.36 21.89 -1.79
C ALA A 149 -25.53 22.34 -3.25
N PHE A 150 -26.75 22.29 -3.80
CA PHE A 150 -27.02 22.83 -5.14
C PHE A 150 -26.99 24.35 -5.22
N ILE A 151 -27.13 25.08 -4.11
CA ILE A 151 -26.84 26.52 -4.05
C ILE A 151 -25.33 26.75 -4.14
N ASP A 152 -24.52 25.94 -3.45
CA ASP A 152 -23.06 26.04 -3.53
C ASP A 152 -22.54 25.69 -4.93
N VAL A 153 -23.14 24.68 -5.57
CA VAL A 153 -22.88 24.36 -6.98
C VAL A 153 -23.21 25.55 -7.89
N ALA A 154 -24.31 26.25 -7.64
CA ALA A 154 -24.69 27.43 -8.41
C ALA A 154 -23.69 28.58 -8.22
N PHE A 155 -23.23 28.83 -6.98
CA PHE A 155 -22.15 29.79 -6.72
C PHE A 155 -20.84 29.38 -7.40
N LYS A 156 -20.55 28.08 -7.47
CA LYS A 156 -19.37 27.60 -8.19
C LYS A 156 -19.40 27.91 -9.68
N TYR A 157 -20.58 27.82 -10.31
CA TYR A 157 -20.75 28.30 -11.68
C TYR A 157 -20.54 29.82 -11.80
N ASN A 158 -21.04 30.62 -10.86
CA ASN A 158 -20.79 32.07 -10.85
C ASN A 158 -19.29 32.39 -10.69
N GLU A 159 -18.54 31.58 -9.94
CA GLU A 159 -17.08 31.69 -9.86
C GLU A 159 -16.41 31.39 -11.20
N TYR A 160 -16.83 30.36 -11.93
CA TYR A 160 -16.31 30.09 -13.28
C TYR A 160 -16.65 31.21 -14.26
N GLU A 161 -17.86 31.77 -14.19
CA GLU A 161 -18.26 32.94 -14.99
C GLU A 161 -17.31 34.13 -14.74
N THR A 162 -17.08 34.42 -13.45
CA THR A 162 -16.25 35.54 -13.00
C THR A 162 -14.77 35.33 -13.33
N TRP A 163 -14.25 34.12 -13.10
CA TRP A 163 -12.91 33.71 -13.50
C TRP A 163 -12.70 33.86 -15.02
N THR A 164 -13.73 33.53 -15.82
CA THR A 164 -13.68 33.67 -17.28
C THR A 164 -13.55 35.14 -17.67
N LEU A 165 -14.32 36.03 -17.04
CA LEU A 165 -14.21 37.49 -17.24
C LEU A 165 -12.83 38.02 -16.85
N GLU A 166 -12.31 37.61 -15.70
CA GLU A 166 -10.98 38.00 -15.23
C GLU A 166 -9.90 37.57 -16.23
N LYS A 167 -9.85 36.29 -16.59
CA LYS A 167 -8.87 35.76 -17.55
C LYS A 167 -8.99 36.40 -18.94
N TRP A 168 -10.19 36.81 -19.33
CA TRP A 168 -10.44 37.46 -20.61
C TRP A 168 -10.01 38.93 -20.61
N LYS A 169 -10.37 39.71 -19.59
CA LYS A 169 -10.23 41.17 -19.60
C LYS A 169 -9.04 41.69 -18.77
N TRP A 170 -8.67 41.03 -17.69
CA TRP A 170 -7.53 41.36 -16.82
C TRP A 170 -6.21 40.71 -17.28
N THR A 171 -5.94 40.69 -18.59
CA THR A 171 -4.71 40.06 -19.12
C THR A 171 -3.45 40.89 -18.87
N GLN A 172 -3.59 42.22 -18.77
CA GLN A 172 -2.53 43.18 -18.47
C GLN A 172 -3.09 44.27 -17.53
N PRO A 173 -3.26 43.96 -16.24
CA PRO A 173 -3.79 44.92 -15.28
C PRO A 173 -2.88 46.14 -15.17
N THR A 174 -3.48 47.32 -15.10
CA THR A 174 -2.77 48.58 -14.94
C THR A 174 -2.75 48.99 -13.47
N GLY A 175 -1.64 49.57 -13.00
CA GLY A 175 -1.60 50.20 -11.67
C GLY A 175 -2.51 51.43 -11.65
N ILE A 176 -3.68 51.30 -11.03
CA ILE A 176 -4.63 52.41 -10.85
C ILE A 176 -4.61 52.77 -9.37
N THR A 177 -4.19 53.98 -9.04
CA THR A 177 -4.24 54.50 -7.66
C THR A 177 -5.51 55.32 -7.46
N GLY A 178 -6.26 55.07 -6.39
CA GLY A 178 -7.44 55.84 -6.03
C GLY A 178 -7.13 57.33 -5.85
N GLY A 179 -8.07 58.20 -6.24
CA GLY A 179 -7.98 59.66 -6.09
C GLY A 179 -8.86 60.20 -4.95
N ASP A 180 -8.79 61.52 -4.73
CA ASP A 180 -9.31 62.24 -3.55
C ASP A 180 -10.77 61.91 -3.15
N ASN A 181 -10.88 61.25 -1.99
CA ASN A 181 -11.86 61.38 -0.88
C ASN A 181 -13.38 61.41 -1.09
N ARG A 182 -13.93 61.34 -2.32
CA ARG A 182 -15.38 61.26 -2.53
C ARG A 182 -15.81 59.92 -3.08
N THR A 183 -16.23 59.04 -2.16
CA THR A 183 -16.92 57.79 -2.45
C THR A 183 -18.37 58.06 -2.84
N LEU A 184 -18.88 57.32 -3.82
CA LEU A 184 -20.27 57.33 -4.26
C LEU A 184 -20.65 55.95 -4.81
N ILE A 185 -21.93 55.59 -4.75
CA ILE A 185 -22.43 54.39 -5.43
C ILE A 185 -22.33 54.57 -6.95
N HIS A 186 -21.85 53.54 -7.65
CA HIS A 186 -21.49 53.56 -9.07
C HIS A 186 -22.54 54.28 -9.95
N PRO A 187 -22.19 55.40 -10.63
CA PRO A 187 -23.17 56.30 -11.24
C PRO A 187 -23.89 55.71 -12.46
N LEU A 188 -23.28 54.74 -13.15
CA LEU A 188 -23.94 54.00 -14.24
C LEU A 188 -24.89 52.89 -13.74
N LEU A 189 -24.77 52.49 -12.47
CA LEU A 189 -25.46 51.31 -11.93
C LEU A 189 -26.45 51.67 -10.81
N LEU A 190 -26.34 52.87 -10.23
CA LEU A 190 -27.15 53.36 -9.11
C LEU A 190 -28.65 53.16 -9.31
N ARG A 191 -29.15 53.42 -10.54
CA ARG A 191 -30.59 53.27 -10.82
C ARG A 191 -31.04 51.81 -10.73
N GLY A 192 -30.34 50.90 -11.41
CA GLY A 192 -30.66 49.47 -11.37
C GLY A 192 -30.50 48.91 -9.95
N TRP A 193 -29.47 49.36 -9.23
CA TRP A 193 -29.27 49.03 -7.82
C TRP A 193 -30.45 49.46 -6.93
N VAL A 194 -30.91 50.71 -7.05
CA VAL A 194 -32.05 51.22 -6.27
C VAL A 194 -33.35 50.48 -6.59
N GLU A 195 -33.58 50.15 -7.85
CA GLU A 195 -34.74 49.36 -8.29
C GLU A 195 -34.72 47.94 -7.68
N PHE A 196 -33.55 47.30 -7.67
CA PHE A 196 -33.34 46.02 -7.00
C PHE A 196 -33.51 46.12 -5.49
N TYR A 197 -32.84 47.08 -4.84
CA TYR A 197 -32.85 47.24 -3.38
C TYR A 197 -34.26 47.48 -2.84
N ARG A 198 -35.10 48.23 -3.57
CA ARG A 198 -36.52 48.39 -3.23
C ARG A 198 -37.26 47.05 -3.23
N SER A 199 -37.07 46.27 -4.28
CA SER A 199 -37.70 44.95 -4.40
C SER A 199 -37.22 44.01 -3.27
N TYR A 200 -35.96 44.12 -2.89
CA TYR A 200 -35.36 43.43 -1.75
C TYR A 200 -36.02 43.78 -0.42
N VAL A 201 -36.18 45.08 -0.11
CA VAL A 201 -36.88 45.54 1.10
C VAL A 201 -38.34 45.10 1.14
N GLU A 202 -38.99 45.02 -0.02
CA GLU A 202 -40.37 44.53 -0.16
C GLU A 202 -40.51 43.01 0.00
N GLY A 203 -39.42 42.24 -0.05
CA GLY A 203 -39.45 40.78 -0.04
C GLY A 203 -40.06 40.15 -1.30
N ASP A 204 -40.12 40.90 -2.42
CA ASP A 204 -40.71 40.44 -3.69
C ASP A 204 -39.64 39.77 -4.57
N TYR A 205 -39.45 38.46 -4.41
CA TYR A 205 -38.44 37.70 -5.17
C TYR A 205 -38.64 37.76 -6.69
N LYS A 206 -39.87 37.98 -7.17
CA LYS A 206 -40.12 38.12 -8.61
C LYS A 206 -39.56 39.44 -9.11
N ARG A 207 -39.88 40.55 -8.45
CA ARG A 207 -39.33 41.87 -8.80
C ARG A 207 -37.83 41.96 -8.57
N MET A 208 -37.30 41.29 -7.53
CA MET A 208 -35.85 41.17 -7.31
C MET A 208 -35.19 40.52 -8.53
N ARG A 209 -35.71 39.40 -9.04
CA ARG A 209 -35.17 38.76 -10.26
C ARG A 209 -35.23 39.68 -11.46
N ASP A 210 -36.37 40.34 -11.67
CA ASP A 210 -36.60 41.19 -12.84
C ASP A 210 -35.70 42.44 -12.85
N SER A 211 -35.20 42.88 -11.68
CA SER A 211 -34.32 44.04 -11.53
C SER A 211 -32.82 43.68 -11.42
N ILE A 212 -32.47 42.54 -10.80
CA ILE A 212 -31.07 42.11 -10.65
C ILE A 212 -30.45 41.66 -11.99
N ILE A 213 -31.24 41.07 -12.89
CA ILE A 213 -30.76 40.65 -14.22
C ILE A 213 -30.26 41.85 -15.04
N PRO A 214 -31.06 42.92 -15.25
CA PRO A 214 -30.57 44.13 -15.92
C PRO A 214 -29.34 44.76 -15.27
N LEU A 215 -29.25 44.71 -13.93
CA LEU A 215 -28.07 45.22 -13.21
C LEU A 215 -26.82 44.41 -13.56
N ARG A 216 -26.89 43.07 -13.53
CA ARG A 216 -25.79 42.18 -13.93
C ARG A 216 -25.39 42.39 -15.39
N GLU A 217 -26.35 42.48 -16.30
CA GLU A 217 -26.04 42.70 -17.73
C GLU A 217 -25.40 44.09 -17.96
N SER A 218 -25.82 45.12 -17.22
CA SER A 218 -25.19 46.45 -17.28
C SER A 218 -23.73 46.41 -16.82
N MET A 219 -23.43 45.63 -15.77
CA MET A 219 -22.06 45.40 -15.32
C MET A 219 -21.25 44.60 -16.37
N TYR A 220 -21.82 43.54 -16.93
CA TYR A 220 -21.19 42.75 -18.00
C TYR A 220 -20.83 43.63 -19.20
N GLU A 221 -21.77 44.46 -19.66
CA GLU A 221 -21.55 45.39 -20.78
C GLU A 221 -20.44 46.41 -20.49
N LEU A 222 -20.36 46.90 -19.25
CA LEU A 222 -19.32 47.85 -18.84
C LEU A 222 -17.95 47.18 -18.75
N ILE A 223 -17.86 46.03 -18.06
CA ILE A 223 -16.62 45.26 -17.88
C ILE A 223 -16.06 44.80 -19.22
N THR A 224 -16.92 44.41 -20.15
CA THR A 224 -16.51 43.90 -21.46
C THR A 224 -16.34 44.98 -22.51
N TYR A 225 -16.63 46.25 -22.19
CA TYR A 225 -16.63 47.37 -23.13
C TYR A 225 -15.30 47.47 -23.90
N SER A 226 -15.39 47.29 -25.22
CA SER A 226 -14.28 47.45 -26.14
C SER A 226 -14.79 48.11 -27.42
N SER A 227 -14.87 49.43 -27.42
CA SER A 227 -15.29 50.21 -28.59
C SER A 227 -14.34 51.38 -28.83
N ASN A 228 -14.05 51.65 -30.10
CA ASN A 228 -13.29 52.83 -30.54
C ASN A 228 -14.16 54.09 -30.63
N SER A 229 -15.47 53.96 -30.37
CA SER A 229 -16.44 55.07 -30.42
C SER A 229 -17.16 55.22 -29.08
N PRO A 230 -17.31 56.45 -28.57
CA PRO A 230 -18.05 56.71 -27.34
C PRO A 230 -19.45 56.10 -27.38
N LYS A 231 -19.87 55.47 -26.27
CA LYS A 231 -21.24 54.98 -26.06
C LYS A 231 -21.97 55.98 -25.19
N GLN A 232 -23.12 56.50 -25.64
CA GLN A 232 -23.97 57.33 -24.81
C GLN A 232 -24.54 56.51 -23.65
N VAL A 233 -24.48 57.04 -22.43
CA VAL A 233 -24.89 56.39 -21.19
C VAL A 233 -25.66 57.36 -20.29
N GLU A 234 -26.57 56.81 -19.49
CA GLU A 234 -27.29 57.54 -18.44
C GLU A 234 -26.49 57.46 -17.13
N LEU A 235 -26.39 58.56 -16.40
CA LEU A 235 -25.67 58.67 -15.14
C LEU A 235 -26.62 59.16 -14.05
N ALA A 236 -26.64 58.48 -12.92
CA ALA A 236 -27.43 58.85 -11.76
C ALA A 236 -26.48 59.24 -10.60
N PHE A 237 -26.77 60.38 -9.96
CA PHE A 237 -26.00 60.87 -8.81
C PHE A 237 -26.92 61.20 -7.64
N PHE A 238 -26.57 60.70 -6.46
CA PHE A 238 -27.26 61.03 -5.22
C PHE A 238 -26.59 62.21 -4.50
N ASN A 239 -27.39 63.19 -4.07
CA ASN A 239 -26.91 64.39 -3.38
C ASN A 239 -27.31 64.47 -1.88
N GLY A 240 -27.86 63.39 -1.32
CA GLY A 240 -28.38 63.33 0.05
C GLY A 240 -29.91 63.46 0.13
N GLU A 241 -30.54 64.17 -0.80
CA GLU A 241 -31.99 64.42 -0.80
C GLU A 241 -32.70 63.93 -2.08
N SER A 242 -31.98 63.82 -3.18
CA SER A 242 -32.53 63.50 -4.49
C SER A 242 -31.51 62.79 -5.38
N ILE A 243 -32.01 62.05 -6.36
CA ILE A 243 -31.22 61.48 -7.45
C ILE A 243 -31.35 62.39 -8.66
N THR A 244 -30.21 62.81 -9.20
CA THR A 244 -30.12 63.62 -10.42
C THR A 244 -29.68 62.74 -11.58
N ILE A 245 -30.43 62.78 -12.68
CA ILE A 245 -30.12 62.00 -13.89
C ILE A 245 -29.51 62.92 -14.94
N THR A 246 -28.36 62.52 -15.48
CA THR A 246 -27.67 63.22 -16.57
C THR A 246 -27.27 62.22 -17.65
N THR A 247 -26.83 62.72 -18.81
CA THR A 247 -26.25 61.88 -19.86
C THR A 247 -24.76 62.17 -20.00
N GLY A 248 -24.03 61.17 -20.48
CA GLY A 248 -22.62 61.30 -20.83
C GLY A 248 -22.23 60.27 -21.86
N ASN A 249 -20.96 60.30 -22.25
CA ASN A 249 -20.36 59.37 -23.19
C ASN A 249 -19.29 58.55 -22.47
N LEU A 250 -19.48 57.23 -22.40
CA LEU A 250 -18.44 56.30 -21.96
C LEU A 250 -17.37 56.25 -23.05
N ARG A 251 -16.15 56.68 -22.69
CA ARG A 251 -15.01 56.81 -23.61
C ARG A 251 -14.06 55.62 -23.58
N GLY A 252 -13.95 54.94 -22.44
CA GLY A 252 -13.06 53.80 -22.27
C GLY A 252 -13.07 53.25 -20.86
N VAL A 253 -12.54 52.03 -20.73
CA VAL A 253 -12.35 51.32 -19.46
C VAL A 253 -10.90 50.84 -19.36
N LEU A 254 -10.39 50.73 -18.14
CA LEU A 254 -9.08 50.17 -17.82
C LEU A 254 -9.26 49.11 -16.74
N TRP A 255 -8.69 47.93 -16.94
CA TRP A 255 -8.69 46.86 -15.94
C TRP A 255 -7.47 47.01 -15.04
N GLY A 256 -7.69 47.13 -13.73
CA GLY A 256 -6.67 47.31 -12.70
C GLY A 256 -6.27 46.00 -12.03
N HIS A 257 -5.34 46.03 -11.08
CA HIS A 257 -5.03 44.82 -10.28
C HIS A 257 -6.21 44.40 -9.39
N ASP A 258 -6.22 43.14 -8.96
CA ASP A 258 -7.17 42.59 -7.98
C ASP A 258 -8.65 42.74 -8.38
N GLY A 259 -8.95 42.59 -9.68
CA GLY A 259 -10.33 42.68 -10.18
C GLY A 259 -10.92 44.09 -10.23
N SER A 260 -10.11 45.12 -9.98
CA SER A 260 -10.54 46.52 -10.05
C SER A 260 -10.66 47.04 -11.48
N MET A 261 -11.41 48.14 -11.68
CA MET A 261 -11.58 48.78 -12.98
C MET A 261 -11.62 50.31 -12.84
N ALA A 262 -11.18 51.04 -13.86
CA ALA A 262 -11.49 52.46 -14.02
C ALA A 262 -12.26 52.71 -15.31
N PHE A 263 -13.15 53.70 -15.32
CA PHE A 263 -13.90 54.09 -16.52
C PHE A 263 -13.97 55.61 -16.66
N ARG A 264 -13.98 56.09 -17.90
CA ARG A 264 -13.95 57.51 -18.23
C ARG A 264 -15.25 57.96 -18.89
N ILE A 265 -15.86 58.97 -18.30
CA ILE A 265 -17.11 59.59 -18.77
C ILE A 265 -16.81 61.00 -19.26
N GLU A 266 -17.34 61.32 -20.43
CA GLU A 266 -17.36 62.66 -20.99
C GLU A 266 -18.78 63.25 -20.91
N GLN A 267 -18.92 64.46 -20.39
CA GLN A 267 -20.18 65.19 -20.35
C GLN A 267 -20.01 66.55 -21.03
N GLU A 268 -20.90 66.85 -21.96
CA GLU A 268 -20.93 68.14 -22.65
C GLU A 268 -21.87 69.10 -21.91
N HIS A 269 -21.35 70.26 -21.50
CA HIS A 269 -22.12 71.33 -20.89
C HIS A 269 -22.17 72.54 -21.83
N PHE A 270 -23.39 72.97 -22.17
CA PHE A 270 -23.64 74.16 -22.96
C PHE A 270 -24.19 75.25 -22.05
N ASP A 271 -23.45 76.36 -21.91
CA ASP A 271 -23.94 77.52 -21.18
C ASP A 271 -23.81 78.80 -22.03
N ARG A 272 -24.34 79.92 -21.52
CA ARG A 272 -24.32 81.22 -22.24
C ARG A 272 -22.91 81.72 -22.60
N ASP A 273 -21.89 81.24 -21.90
CA ASP A 273 -20.49 81.67 -22.02
C ASP A 273 -19.61 80.74 -22.87
N GLY A 274 -20.14 79.62 -23.37
CA GLY A 274 -19.40 78.71 -24.27
C GLY A 274 -19.76 77.23 -24.13
N PHE A 275 -18.95 76.40 -24.82
CA PHE A 275 -19.01 74.95 -24.79
C PHE A 275 -17.90 74.40 -23.88
N GLU A 276 -18.28 73.57 -22.92
CA GLU A 276 -17.39 72.94 -21.95
C GLU A 276 -17.52 71.41 -22.01
N ILE A 277 -16.41 70.70 -22.12
CA ILE A 277 -16.37 69.23 -22.00
C ILE A 277 -15.77 68.88 -20.64
N ASN A 278 -16.54 68.15 -19.84
CA ASN A 278 -16.11 67.61 -18.56
C ASN A 278 -15.75 66.13 -18.70
N LEU A 279 -14.49 65.78 -18.47
CA LEU A 279 -13.98 64.42 -18.51
C LEU A 279 -13.73 63.95 -17.07
N THR A 280 -14.51 62.97 -16.60
CA THR A 280 -14.38 62.40 -15.26
C THR A 280 -13.94 60.95 -15.33
N THR A 281 -12.90 60.59 -14.56
CA THR A 281 -12.43 59.21 -14.40
C THR A 281 -12.86 58.69 -13.04
N TYR A 282 -13.54 57.53 -13.04
CA TYR A 282 -13.97 56.82 -11.84
C TYR A 282 -13.12 55.56 -11.65
N TYR A 283 -12.75 55.27 -10.42
CA TYR A 283 -12.12 54.00 -10.02
C TYR A 283 -13.10 53.16 -9.21
N TRP A 284 -13.25 51.92 -9.63
CA TRP A 284 -14.15 50.93 -9.07
C TRP A 284 -13.31 49.75 -8.55
N PRO A 285 -12.97 49.75 -7.25
CA PRO A 285 -12.12 48.71 -6.66
C PRO A 285 -12.78 47.32 -6.71
N GLY A 286 -14.09 47.24 -6.44
CA GLY A 286 -14.84 45.97 -6.39
C GLY A 286 -15.50 45.55 -7.69
N ALA A 287 -14.96 45.89 -8.87
CA ALA A 287 -15.66 45.68 -10.15
C ALA A 287 -16.01 44.21 -10.42
N LEU A 288 -15.03 43.32 -10.28
CA LEU A 288 -15.24 41.88 -10.48
C LEU A 288 -16.08 41.26 -9.34
N GLU A 289 -15.87 41.71 -8.10
CA GLU A 289 -16.58 41.23 -6.92
C GLU A 289 -18.07 41.58 -6.97
N ALA A 290 -18.41 42.83 -7.31
CA ALA A 290 -19.79 43.27 -7.50
C ALA A 290 -20.50 42.43 -8.57
N TYR A 291 -19.81 42.09 -9.66
CA TYR A 291 -20.35 41.24 -10.71
C TYR A 291 -20.71 39.83 -10.20
N LYS A 292 -19.79 39.20 -9.46
CA LYS A 292 -20.01 37.90 -8.82
C LYS A 292 -21.19 37.96 -7.84
N LEU A 293 -21.19 38.93 -6.92
CA LEU A 293 -22.23 39.11 -5.93
C LEU A 293 -23.62 39.32 -6.54
N THR A 294 -23.72 40.06 -7.65
CA THR A 294 -24.97 40.24 -8.40
C THR A 294 -25.51 38.90 -8.93
N SER A 295 -24.61 38.00 -9.32
CA SER A 295 -24.95 36.65 -9.79
C SER A 295 -25.33 35.72 -8.63
N ASP A 296 -24.65 35.82 -7.48
CA ASP A 296 -24.97 35.06 -6.27
C ASP A 296 -26.33 35.45 -5.69
N VAL A 297 -26.62 36.77 -5.65
CA VAL A 297 -27.94 37.29 -5.30
C VAL A 297 -29.02 36.72 -6.23
N LEU A 298 -28.76 36.68 -7.54
CA LEU A 298 -29.69 36.11 -8.51
C LEU A 298 -29.94 34.61 -8.28
N VAL A 299 -28.92 33.83 -7.93
CA VAL A 299 -29.07 32.41 -7.56
C VAL A 299 -30.02 32.24 -6.38
N LEU A 300 -29.79 32.97 -5.29
CA LEU A 300 -30.61 32.91 -4.08
C LEU A 300 -32.06 33.32 -4.36
N VAL A 301 -32.24 34.44 -5.07
CA VAL A 301 -33.56 34.93 -5.49
C VAL A 301 -34.27 33.92 -6.38
N ASN A 302 -33.55 33.26 -7.30
CA ASN A 302 -34.11 32.24 -8.18
C ASN A 302 -34.56 31.00 -7.42
N ALA A 303 -33.77 30.50 -6.46
CA ALA A 303 -34.15 29.35 -5.65
C ALA A 303 -35.40 29.65 -4.81
N MET A 304 -35.43 30.81 -4.14
CA MET A 304 -36.59 31.23 -3.33
C MET A 304 -37.84 31.49 -4.18
N LYS A 305 -37.70 32.17 -5.32
CA LYS A 305 -38.79 32.37 -6.29
C LYS A 305 -39.38 31.03 -6.77
N GLN A 306 -38.54 30.01 -6.91
CA GLN A 306 -38.94 28.68 -7.38
C GLN A 306 -39.50 27.79 -6.27
N GLY A 307 -39.48 28.23 -5.01
CA GLY A 307 -40.14 27.55 -3.89
C GLY A 307 -39.20 26.96 -2.84
N ASN A 308 -37.90 27.25 -2.90
CA ASN A 308 -37.00 26.93 -1.80
C ASN A 308 -37.23 27.88 -0.62
N ASN A 309 -37.88 27.41 0.43
CA ASN A 309 -38.19 28.19 1.63
C ASN A 309 -37.22 27.89 2.80
N ASN A 310 -36.02 27.39 2.50
CA ASN A 310 -35.02 27.16 3.53
C ASN A 310 -34.70 28.48 4.27
N PRO A 311 -34.82 28.53 5.61
CA PRO A 311 -34.62 29.75 6.39
C PRO A 311 -33.18 30.31 6.34
N LYS A 312 -32.21 29.56 5.80
CA LYS A 312 -30.85 30.03 5.52
C LYS A 312 -30.80 30.98 4.32
N LEU A 313 -31.59 30.75 3.26
CA LEU A 313 -31.49 31.52 2.01
C LEU A 313 -31.76 33.02 2.19
N PRO A 314 -32.79 33.46 2.93
CA PRO A 314 -32.99 34.89 3.16
C PRO A 314 -31.83 35.54 3.92
N LYS A 315 -31.18 34.82 4.84
CA LYS A 315 -30.04 35.34 5.60
C LYS A 315 -28.78 35.46 4.76
N MET A 316 -28.53 34.48 3.87
CA MET A 316 -27.48 34.55 2.86
C MET A 316 -27.75 35.70 1.88
N LEU A 317 -29.00 35.89 1.47
CA LEU A 317 -29.39 37.00 0.60
C LEU A 317 -29.09 38.34 1.26
N ASN A 318 -29.45 38.53 2.54
CA ASN A 318 -29.15 39.75 3.28
C ASN A 318 -27.65 40.04 3.33
N GLN A 319 -26.82 39.01 3.54
CA GLN A 319 -25.37 39.14 3.52
C GLN A 319 -24.87 39.57 2.14
N LYS A 320 -25.26 38.88 1.07
CA LYS A 320 -24.81 39.15 -0.30
C LYS A 320 -25.27 40.51 -0.82
N VAL A 321 -26.45 40.98 -0.41
CA VAL A 321 -26.95 42.33 -0.75
C VAL A 321 -26.13 43.42 -0.06
N ALA A 322 -25.72 43.20 1.20
CA ALA A 322 -24.85 44.14 1.91
C ALA A 322 -23.45 44.20 1.26
N GLU A 323 -22.84 43.03 0.99
CA GLU A 323 -21.56 42.94 0.27
C GLU A 323 -21.64 43.61 -1.11
N LEU A 324 -22.76 43.43 -1.84
CA LEU A 324 -22.97 44.04 -3.15
C LEU A 324 -23.05 45.57 -3.07
N LYS A 325 -23.68 46.11 -2.02
CA LYS A 325 -23.74 47.56 -1.80
C LYS A 325 -22.34 48.15 -1.68
N ASP A 326 -21.49 47.54 -0.86
CA ASP A 326 -20.12 48.00 -0.64
C ASP A 326 -19.27 47.83 -1.91
N ALA A 327 -19.43 46.70 -2.60
CA ALA A 327 -18.72 46.43 -3.85
C ALA A 327 -19.12 47.39 -4.98
N LEU A 328 -20.29 48.04 -4.93
CA LEU A 328 -20.75 49.05 -5.89
C LEU A 328 -20.13 50.45 -5.68
N GLU A 329 -19.29 50.64 -4.66
CA GLU A 329 -18.66 51.93 -4.42
C GLU A 329 -17.60 52.27 -5.46
N VAL A 330 -17.59 53.54 -5.88
CA VAL A 330 -16.55 54.11 -6.75
C VAL A 330 -15.98 55.39 -6.16
N THR A 331 -14.72 55.65 -6.49
CA THR A 331 -14.02 56.88 -6.15
C THR A 331 -13.74 57.71 -7.40
N VAL A 332 -13.77 59.04 -7.29
CA VAL A 332 -13.44 59.93 -8.41
C VAL A 332 -11.93 60.16 -8.44
N VAL A 333 -11.27 59.74 -9.51
CA VAL A 333 -9.81 59.83 -9.66
C VAL A 333 -9.37 61.17 -10.25
N SER A 334 -10.06 61.64 -11.29
CA SER A 334 -9.72 62.91 -11.96
C SER A 334 -10.95 63.57 -12.58
N ARG A 335 -10.89 64.91 -12.69
CA ARG A 335 -11.82 65.75 -13.43
C ARG A 335 -11.03 66.72 -14.29
N GLU A 336 -11.18 66.63 -15.61
CA GLU A 336 -10.59 67.54 -16.58
C GLU A 336 -11.69 68.35 -17.27
N VAL A 337 -11.46 69.66 -17.40
CA VAL A 337 -12.41 70.60 -18.02
C VAL A 337 -11.79 71.19 -19.29
N ILE A 338 -12.42 71.01 -20.43
CA ILE A 338 -11.98 71.56 -21.73
C ILE A 338 -12.95 72.65 -22.16
N THR A 339 -12.49 73.91 -22.24
CA THR A 339 -13.27 75.08 -22.70
C THR A 339 -12.73 75.60 -24.04
N ASN A 340 -13.59 76.06 -24.96
CA ASN A 340 -13.17 76.39 -26.35
C ASN A 340 -12.91 77.91 -26.58
N PRO A 341 -11.81 78.28 -27.28
CA PRO A 341 -11.96 78.74 -28.67
C PRO A 341 -11.02 78.04 -29.69
N ASP A 342 -10.74 76.74 -29.55
CA ASP A 342 -9.88 75.93 -30.45
C ASP A 342 -10.55 74.67 -31.05
N TYR A 343 -11.80 74.75 -31.55
CA TYR A 343 -12.50 73.65 -32.25
C TYR A 343 -11.78 73.10 -33.52
N LYS A 344 -10.65 73.70 -33.94
CA LYS A 344 -9.83 73.26 -35.08
C LYS A 344 -8.60 72.41 -34.71
N LYS A 345 -8.43 72.02 -33.45
CA LYS A 345 -7.31 71.17 -32.98
C LYS A 345 -7.77 70.00 -32.10
N LEU A 346 -8.93 69.40 -32.35
CA LEU A 346 -9.23 68.08 -31.79
C LEU A 346 -8.55 67.01 -32.65
N PRO A 347 -7.58 66.22 -32.12
CA PRO A 347 -7.18 64.97 -32.76
C PRO A 347 -8.40 64.03 -32.85
N PRO A 348 -8.46 63.13 -33.84
CA PRO A 348 -9.46 62.06 -33.82
C PRO A 348 -9.25 61.21 -32.57
N SER A 349 -10.25 61.16 -31.69
CA SER A 349 -10.42 60.19 -30.59
C SER A 349 -9.11 59.72 -29.96
N ASP A 350 -8.53 60.48 -29.03
CA ASP A 350 -7.35 60.01 -28.30
C ASP A 350 -7.74 58.73 -27.53
N PRO A 351 -7.12 57.58 -27.82
CA PRO A 351 -7.16 56.44 -26.92
C PRO A 351 -6.59 56.90 -25.57
N ILE A 352 -7.00 56.27 -24.47
CA ILE A 352 -6.29 56.44 -23.19
C ILE A 352 -4.82 56.11 -23.48
N THR A 353 -3.92 57.09 -23.48
CA THR A 353 -2.50 56.86 -23.77
C THR A 353 -1.82 56.29 -22.52
N PRO A 354 -1.26 55.07 -22.57
CA PRO A 354 -0.07 54.74 -21.80
C PRO A 354 1.09 55.62 -22.28
N ILE A 355 2.15 55.75 -21.47
CA ILE A 355 3.43 56.33 -21.92
C ILE A 355 3.93 55.48 -23.12
N ASP A 356 3.97 56.10 -24.30
CA ASP A 356 4.19 55.50 -25.63
C ASP A 356 5.70 55.41 -26.02
N PRO A 357 6.15 54.92 -27.21
CA PRO A 357 5.51 54.04 -28.24
C PRO A 357 6.48 53.06 -28.98
N ILE A 358 5.96 52.10 -29.78
CA ILE A 358 6.26 51.92 -31.24
C ILE A 358 5.05 51.30 -31.97
N ASN A 359 4.63 51.92 -33.07
CA ASN A 359 3.47 51.67 -33.95
C ASN A 359 3.87 50.87 -35.25
N PRO A 360 2.96 50.46 -36.15
CA PRO A 360 2.92 49.15 -36.84
C PRO A 360 2.87 49.36 -38.38
N GLU A 361 2.48 48.35 -39.17
CA GLU A 361 1.63 48.51 -40.39
C GLU A 361 1.21 47.14 -41.02
N PRO A 362 0.24 47.05 -41.97
CA PRO A 362 -0.99 46.28 -41.81
C PRO A 362 -1.33 45.30 -42.96
N LEU A 363 -2.48 44.61 -42.92
CA LEU A 363 -3.14 44.09 -44.12
C LEU A 363 -4.68 44.07 -44.03
N LYS A 364 -5.29 44.64 -45.07
CA LYS A 364 -6.73 44.76 -45.35
C LYS A 364 -7.29 43.46 -45.96
N ASN A 365 -8.56 43.13 -45.68
CA ASN A 365 -9.61 43.16 -46.71
C ASN A 365 -11.03 42.85 -46.19
N SER A 366 -11.99 43.42 -46.92
CA SER A 366 -13.38 43.74 -46.62
C SER A 366 -14.38 42.59 -46.69
N ILE A 367 -15.52 42.74 -46.00
CA ILE A 367 -16.82 42.20 -46.43
C ILE A 367 -17.92 43.27 -46.28
N LYS A 368 -18.77 43.35 -47.32
CA LYS A 368 -19.91 44.26 -47.52
C LYS A 368 -21.10 43.91 -46.61
N GLY A 369 -21.88 44.92 -46.27
CA GLY A 369 -22.98 44.84 -45.30
C GLY A 369 -24.35 44.42 -45.83
N VAL A 370 -25.35 44.57 -44.95
CA VAL A 370 -26.78 44.61 -45.24
C VAL A 370 -27.46 45.57 -44.25
N ASP A 371 -28.43 46.33 -44.78
CA ASP A 371 -29.21 47.42 -44.21
C ASP A 371 -29.90 47.17 -42.86
N GLY A 372 -29.92 48.23 -42.02
CA GLY A 372 -30.84 48.40 -40.90
C GLY A 372 -31.40 49.82 -40.94
N GLY A 373 -32.72 49.94 -41.10
CA GLY A 373 -33.43 51.13 -41.53
C GLY A 373 -33.35 52.36 -40.62
N THR A 374 -33.48 53.49 -41.28
CA THR A 374 -33.60 54.86 -40.77
C THR A 374 -34.81 55.02 -39.84
N LEU A 375 -34.58 55.50 -38.61
CA LEU A 375 -35.56 56.26 -37.84
C LEU A 375 -35.00 57.66 -37.58
N THR A 376 -35.67 58.64 -38.15
CA THR A 376 -35.42 60.08 -37.99
C THR A 376 -35.72 60.54 -36.56
N PRO A 377 -34.88 61.38 -35.93
CA PRO A 377 -35.21 62.02 -34.65
C PRO A 377 -36.12 63.23 -34.89
N THR A 378 -37.26 63.26 -34.20
CA THR A 378 -38.11 64.45 -34.10
C THR A 378 -37.62 65.33 -32.94
N GLU A 379 -37.68 66.63 -33.19
CA GLU A 379 -37.09 67.74 -32.44
C GLU A 379 -37.46 67.87 -30.95
N SER A 380 -36.41 68.18 -30.18
CA SER A 380 -36.29 69.04 -28.98
C SER A 380 -37.54 69.58 -28.27
N SER A 381 -37.60 69.34 -26.95
CA SER A 381 -38.10 70.32 -25.98
C SER A 381 -37.54 70.09 -24.56
N SER A 382 -37.05 71.19 -23.96
CA SER A 382 -36.84 71.44 -22.51
C SER A 382 -35.76 70.66 -21.75
N ASN A 383 -34.59 71.30 -21.57
CA ASN A 383 -33.57 70.95 -20.56
C ASN A 383 -34.10 71.21 -19.12
N GLN A 384 -34.98 70.36 -18.62
CA GLN A 384 -35.07 70.14 -17.17
C GLN A 384 -34.32 68.85 -16.88
N ILE A 385 -33.22 68.95 -16.14
CA ILE A 385 -32.53 67.80 -15.57
C ILE A 385 -33.56 67.06 -14.70
N PRO A 386 -33.88 65.77 -14.97
CA PRO A 386 -34.80 65.02 -14.13
C PRO A 386 -34.22 64.90 -12.70
N VAL A 387 -34.95 65.45 -11.73
CA VAL A 387 -34.65 65.35 -10.30
C VAL A 387 -35.72 64.48 -9.64
N ILE A 388 -35.32 63.35 -9.08
CA ILE A 388 -36.22 62.42 -8.37
C ILE A 388 -36.01 62.64 -6.86
N PRO A 389 -37.03 63.11 -6.11
CA PRO A 389 -36.95 63.17 -4.65
C PRO A 389 -36.71 61.78 -4.07
N ALA A 390 -35.70 61.62 -3.20
CA ALA A 390 -35.36 60.33 -2.62
C ALA A 390 -36.26 60.00 -1.42
N ASP A 391 -36.95 58.86 -1.48
CA ASP A 391 -37.59 58.27 -0.31
C ASP A 391 -36.56 57.61 0.62
N GLU A 392 -36.99 57.14 1.79
CA GLU A 392 -36.09 56.60 2.81
C GLU A 392 -35.32 55.36 2.32
N ILE A 393 -35.96 54.51 1.50
CA ILE A 393 -35.33 53.35 0.86
C ILE A 393 -34.23 53.80 -0.11
N MET A 394 -34.51 54.78 -0.97
CA MET A 394 -33.52 55.35 -1.90
C MET A 394 -32.32 55.93 -1.16
N LYS A 395 -32.55 56.63 -0.04
CA LYS A 395 -31.46 57.22 0.75
C LYS A 395 -30.53 56.13 1.30
N ILE A 396 -31.08 55.05 1.84
CA ILE A 396 -30.30 53.94 2.41
C ILE A 396 -29.54 53.17 1.32
N ALA A 397 -30.16 52.94 0.16
CA ALA A 397 -29.52 52.28 -0.97
C ALA A 397 -28.39 53.13 -1.59
N SER A 398 -28.54 54.46 -1.60
CA SER A 398 -27.66 55.38 -2.34
C SER A 398 -26.55 56.00 -1.48
N ASP A 399 -26.59 55.81 -0.16
CA ASP A 399 -25.56 56.29 0.77
C ASP A 399 -24.38 55.29 0.82
N PRO A 400 -23.17 55.68 0.39
CA PRO A 400 -21.98 54.84 0.50
C PRO A 400 -21.55 54.61 1.96
N GLY A 401 -21.94 55.48 2.90
CA GLY A 401 -21.68 55.21 4.32
C GLY A 401 -22.68 54.19 4.89
N SER A 402 -22.30 52.92 5.02
CA SER A 402 -23.15 51.95 5.73
C SER A 402 -23.12 52.20 7.24
N LEU A 403 -24.30 52.26 7.88
CA LEU A 403 -24.44 52.43 9.34
C LEU A 403 -24.59 51.11 10.08
N GLU A 404 -24.72 50.03 9.33
CA GLU A 404 -24.93 48.68 9.84
C GLU A 404 -23.60 48.00 10.15
N GLY A 405 -23.57 47.20 11.20
CA GLY A 405 -22.41 46.36 11.50
C GLY A 405 -22.27 45.25 10.48
N ILE A 406 -21.09 45.15 9.87
CA ILE A 406 -20.76 44.09 8.91
C ILE A 406 -19.72 43.20 9.56
N LEU A 407 -19.96 41.89 9.54
CA LEU A 407 -18.96 40.90 9.93
C LEU A 407 -18.32 40.35 8.65
N LYS A 408 -16.99 40.32 8.61
CA LYS A 408 -16.21 39.71 7.53
C LYS A 408 -15.36 38.57 8.07
N VAL A 409 -15.22 37.51 7.30
CA VAL A 409 -14.28 36.41 7.55
C VAL A 409 -13.05 36.68 6.70
N ASP A 410 -11.90 36.83 7.34
CA ASP A 410 -10.63 37.15 6.68
C ASP A 410 -9.91 35.89 6.21
N ASP A 411 -9.87 34.88 7.07
CA ASP A 411 -9.16 33.62 6.83
C ASP A 411 -9.71 32.51 7.72
N ILE A 412 -9.56 31.27 7.26
CA ILE A 412 -9.86 30.06 8.02
C ILE A 412 -8.59 29.21 8.07
N GLU A 413 -7.88 29.29 9.20
CA GLU A 413 -6.66 28.53 9.42
C GLU A 413 -6.99 27.14 9.99
N VAL A 414 -6.58 26.08 9.28
CA VAL A 414 -6.61 24.72 9.84
C VAL A 414 -5.25 24.42 10.47
N LYS A 415 -5.18 24.52 11.79
CA LYS A 415 -3.93 24.43 12.56
C LYS A 415 -3.67 23.01 13.06
N PRO A 416 -2.60 22.34 12.62
CA PRO A 416 -2.21 21.05 13.18
C PRO A 416 -1.72 21.21 14.62
N LEU A 417 -2.21 20.35 15.52
CA LEU A 417 -1.78 20.29 16.92
C LEU A 417 -0.75 19.17 17.13
N THR A 418 -1.07 17.96 16.69
CA THR A 418 -0.18 16.78 16.78
C THR A 418 -0.48 15.85 15.62
N SER A 419 0.55 15.32 14.97
CA SER A 419 0.42 14.31 13.92
C SER A 419 1.24 13.06 14.27
N GLY A 420 0.71 11.91 13.87
CA GLY A 420 1.44 10.65 13.82
C GLY A 420 1.19 9.97 12.48
N PRO A 421 1.56 8.69 12.33
CA PRO A 421 1.70 8.05 11.03
C PRO A 421 0.35 7.80 10.37
N ASN A 422 -0.66 7.61 11.21
CA ASN A 422 -2.00 7.23 10.80
C ASN A 422 -3.04 8.17 11.41
N TYR A 423 -2.64 9.30 12.01
CA TYR A 423 -3.59 10.23 12.62
C TYR A 423 -3.08 11.68 12.63
N VAL A 424 -4.01 12.62 12.62
CA VAL A 424 -3.75 14.02 12.93
C VAL A 424 -4.79 14.52 13.92
N ASN A 425 -4.35 15.41 14.81
CA ASN A 425 -5.20 16.26 15.61
C ASN A 425 -5.00 17.70 15.14
N TYR A 426 -6.08 18.41 14.85
CA TYR A 426 -6.04 19.81 14.42
C TYR A 426 -7.19 20.61 15.04
N ARG A 427 -7.11 21.93 14.88
CA ARG A 427 -8.20 22.87 15.16
C ARG A 427 -8.42 23.75 13.95
N VAL A 428 -9.61 24.31 13.86
CA VAL A 428 -9.95 25.32 12.86
C VAL A 428 -10.06 26.65 13.59
N ILE A 429 -9.37 27.65 13.07
CA ILE A 429 -9.35 29.01 13.60
C ILE A 429 -10.00 29.90 12.56
N VAL A 430 -11.03 30.64 12.96
CA VAL A 430 -11.73 31.57 12.09
C VAL A 430 -11.31 32.98 12.47
N HIS A 431 -10.63 33.64 11.54
CA HIS A 431 -10.23 35.04 11.65
C HIS A 431 -11.36 35.90 11.07
N MET A 432 -11.91 36.79 11.88
CA MET A 432 -13.01 37.66 11.47
C MET A 432 -12.83 39.06 12.03
N HIS A 433 -13.39 40.06 11.35
CA HIS A 433 -13.43 41.43 11.86
C HIS A 433 -14.77 42.10 11.57
N THR A 434 -15.05 43.16 12.32
CA THR A 434 -16.25 43.98 12.14
C THR A 434 -15.93 45.29 11.43
N GLU A 435 -16.78 45.68 10.48
CA GLU A 435 -16.72 46.98 9.81
C GLU A 435 -17.94 47.84 10.14
N ASN A 436 -17.77 49.16 10.06
CA ASN A 436 -18.77 50.22 10.24
C ASN A 436 -19.37 50.33 11.66
N ASN A 437 -20.02 49.28 12.17
CA ASN A 437 -20.71 49.25 13.46
C ASN A 437 -20.62 47.85 14.12
N ALA A 438 -21.21 47.69 15.31
CA ALA A 438 -21.18 46.44 16.06
C ALA A 438 -22.11 45.38 15.46
N VAL A 439 -21.85 44.11 15.76
CA VAL A 439 -22.73 42.99 15.41
C VAL A 439 -23.14 42.22 16.66
N LYS A 440 -24.38 41.71 16.68
CA LYS A 440 -24.98 41.01 17.83
C LYS A 440 -25.42 39.60 17.48
N ASN A 441 -25.64 38.79 18.51
CA ASN A 441 -26.16 37.42 18.38
C ASN A 441 -25.32 36.57 17.41
N VAL A 442 -24.00 36.72 17.45
CA VAL A 442 -23.10 35.99 16.57
C VAL A 442 -23.10 34.53 17.00
N LYS A 443 -23.46 33.62 16.11
CA LYS A 443 -23.44 32.18 16.33
C LYS A 443 -22.57 31.54 15.26
N ILE A 444 -21.51 30.89 15.69
CA ILE A 444 -20.59 30.16 14.82
C ILE A 444 -20.94 28.69 14.94
N ASN A 445 -21.20 28.02 13.83
CA ASN A 445 -21.37 26.57 13.76
C ASN A 445 -20.38 26.03 12.74
N LEU A 446 -19.52 25.12 13.16
CA LEU A 446 -18.56 24.45 12.29
C LEU A 446 -18.95 22.98 12.18
N HIS A 447 -18.94 22.45 10.97
CA HIS A 447 -19.09 21.03 10.70
C HIS A 447 -17.86 20.53 9.93
N ASP A 448 -17.11 19.61 10.53
CA ASP A 448 -15.91 19.01 9.95
C ASP A 448 -16.29 17.70 9.26
N TYR A 449 -16.29 17.69 7.93
CA TYR A 449 -16.64 16.51 7.12
C TYR A 449 -15.61 15.39 7.25
N SER A 450 -14.36 15.72 7.60
CA SER A 450 -13.28 14.74 7.73
C SER A 450 -13.37 13.86 8.98
N THR A 451 -14.11 14.31 9.99
CA THR A 451 -14.38 13.58 11.24
C THR A 451 -15.86 13.32 11.47
N GLY A 452 -16.75 13.95 10.70
CA GLY A 452 -18.19 13.95 10.92
C GLY A 452 -18.62 14.68 12.20
N ARG A 453 -17.73 15.46 12.81
CA ARG A 453 -17.98 16.17 14.08
C ARG A 453 -18.25 17.64 13.85
N SER A 454 -18.91 18.27 14.81
CA SER A 454 -19.21 19.69 14.78
C SER A 454 -18.76 20.39 16.05
N ASP A 455 -18.60 21.70 15.95
CA ASP A 455 -18.42 22.58 17.09
C ASP A 455 -19.22 23.87 16.89
N SER A 456 -19.52 24.56 17.98
CA SER A 456 -20.29 25.81 17.89
C SER A 456 -20.05 26.72 19.07
N GLU A 457 -20.12 28.02 18.84
CA GLU A 457 -20.06 29.05 19.87
C GLU A 457 -21.10 30.15 19.63
N THR A 458 -21.49 30.86 20.69
CA THR A 458 -22.37 32.03 20.61
C THR A 458 -21.73 33.20 21.34
N ILE A 459 -21.59 34.32 20.63
CA ILE A 459 -21.02 35.56 21.11
C ILE A 459 -22.14 36.61 21.10
N SER A 460 -22.38 37.25 22.24
CA SER A 460 -23.49 38.19 22.39
C SER A 460 -23.34 39.43 21.50
N GLN A 461 -22.13 39.97 21.41
CA GLN A 461 -21.80 41.16 20.65
C GLN A 461 -20.31 41.18 20.30
N ILE A 462 -19.97 41.63 19.10
CA ILE A 462 -18.62 42.02 18.69
C ILE A 462 -18.67 43.52 18.38
N ASP A 463 -17.83 44.29 19.08
CA ASP A 463 -17.76 45.74 18.93
C ASP A 463 -17.19 46.14 17.56
N PRO A 464 -17.38 47.40 17.10
CA PRO A 464 -16.95 47.83 15.77
C PRO A 464 -15.42 47.88 15.63
N TYR A 465 -14.89 47.54 14.45
CA TYR A 465 -13.46 47.59 14.10
C TYR A 465 -12.57 46.70 14.99
N ILE A 466 -13.13 45.56 15.43
CA ILE A 466 -12.41 44.58 16.26
C ILE A 466 -12.12 43.34 15.42
N ASP A 467 -10.85 42.95 15.40
CA ASP A 467 -10.43 41.61 14.98
C ASP A 467 -10.78 40.61 16.08
N TYR A 468 -11.41 39.51 15.69
CA TYR A 468 -11.84 38.43 16.57
C TYR A 468 -11.39 37.08 15.99
N ASN A 469 -10.80 36.24 16.84
CA ASN A 469 -10.37 34.90 16.47
C ASN A 469 -11.18 33.88 17.27
N TRP A 470 -11.92 33.04 16.56
CA TRP A 470 -12.60 31.90 17.17
C TRP A 470 -11.80 30.62 16.93
N GLU A 471 -11.54 29.84 17.97
CA GLU A 471 -10.88 28.53 17.87
C GLU A 471 -11.87 27.40 18.14
N SER A 472 -11.92 26.43 17.25
CA SER A 472 -12.70 25.21 17.46
C SER A 472 -12.11 24.30 18.55
N LYS A 473 -12.90 23.36 19.02
CA LYS A 473 -12.43 22.12 19.68
C LYS A 473 -11.48 21.35 18.77
N THR A 474 -10.70 20.46 19.38
CA THR A 474 -9.78 19.59 18.66
C THR A 474 -10.54 18.51 17.90
N PHE A 475 -10.30 18.45 16.60
CA PHE A 475 -10.71 17.37 15.71
C PHE A 475 -9.60 16.34 15.60
N SER A 476 -9.99 15.06 15.58
CA SER A 476 -9.08 13.92 15.51
C SER A 476 -9.55 12.99 14.40
N THR A 477 -8.72 12.79 13.39
CA THR A 477 -9.00 11.83 12.31
C THR A 477 -7.82 10.88 12.14
N SER A 478 -8.11 9.64 11.81
CA SER A 478 -7.13 8.58 11.53
C SER A 478 -7.35 8.03 10.14
N ILE A 479 -6.29 7.81 9.34
CA ILE A 479 -6.46 7.26 7.98
C ILE A 479 -5.61 6.03 7.68
N ARG A 480 -6.20 5.20 6.80
CA ARG A 480 -5.62 4.17 5.94
C ARG A 480 -5.49 4.68 4.49
N ASN A 481 -4.80 5.79 4.23
CA ASN A 481 -4.60 6.26 2.85
C ASN A 481 -3.24 5.80 2.33
N GLU A 482 -3.22 5.16 1.15
CA GLU A 482 -2.02 4.59 0.51
C GLU A 482 -0.95 5.64 0.15
N ASN A 483 -1.29 6.93 0.18
CA ASN A 483 -0.44 8.02 -0.31
C ASN A 483 0.17 8.93 0.79
N GLY A 484 -0.07 8.65 2.08
CA GLY A 484 0.51 9.43 3.19
C GLY A 484 0.02 10.89 3.30
N LYS A 485 -1.04 11.30 2.57
CA LYS A 485 -1.66 12.63 2.68
C LYS A 485 -3.08 12.53 3.20
N LEU A 486 -3.43 13.45 4.09
CA LEU A 486 -4.78 13.68 4.59
C LEU A 486 -5.24 15.05 4.13
N THR A 487 -6.49 15.17 3.68
CA THR A 487 -7.11 16.48 3.49
C THR A 487 -8.23 16.62 4.50
N ALA A 488 -8.08 17.56 5.44
CA ALA A 488 -9.15 17.99 6.32
C ALA A 488 -10.06 18.97 5.57
N THR A 489 -11.36 18.77 5.67
CA THR A 489 -12.38 19.57 4.99
C THR A 489 -13.58 19.77 5.89
N GLY A 490 -14.21 20.93 5.80
CA GLY A 490 -15.45 21.22 6.51
C GLY A 490 -16.04 22.56 6.12
N GLU A 491 -17.14 22.90 6.78
CA GLU A 491 -17.90 24.11 6.58
C GLU A 491 -18.03 24.90 7.88
N ILE A 492 -18.03 26.21 7.76
CA ILE A 492 -18.34 27.16 8.83
C ILE A 492 -19.57 27.98 8.43
N GLU A 493 -20.56 28.02 9.31
CA GLU A 493 -21.75 28.86 9.22
C GLU A 493 -21.75 29.87 10.38
N ILE A 494 -21.66 31.16 10.06
CA ILE A 494 -21.73 32.26 11.03
C ILE A 494 -23.03 33.03 10.83
N THR A 495 -23.91 33.02 11.82
CA THR A 495 -25.12 33.86 11.80
C THR A 495 -24.96 35.04 12.74
N TYR A 496 -25.31 36.26 12.31
CA TYR A 496 -25.23 37.46 13.16
C TYR A 496 -26.35 38.44 12.84
N THR A 497 -26.57 39.44 13.70
CA THR A 497 -27.51 40.54 13.48
C THR A 497 -26.74 41.87 13.49
N PRO A 498 -26.80 42.67 12.40
CA PRO A 498 -26.19 44.01 12.37
C PRO A 498 -26.79 44.96 13.41
N GLU A 499 -25.97 45.79 14.04
CA GLU A 499 -26.45 46.97 14.75
C GLU A 499 -26.54 48.15 13.78
N CYS A 500 -27.70 48.80 13.71
CA CYS A 500 -28.01 49.84 12.72
C CYS A 500 -28.20 51.24 13.31
N ASP A 501 -28.19 51.37 14.65
CA ASP A 501 -28.47 52.63 15.32
C ASP A 501 -27.20 53.45 15.55
N LYS A 502 -27.29 54.77 15.32
CA LYS A 502 -26.31 55.74 15.82
C LYS A 502 -26.64 56.09 17.27
N SER A 503 -25.97 55.46 18.24
CA SER A 503 -25.78 55.90 19.64
C SER A 503 -26.74 55.33 20.73
N PRO A 504 -26.28 55.08 21.97
CA PRO A 504 -27.00 54.36 23.06
C PRO A 504 -28.16 55.13 23.74
N LEU A 505 -28.76 56.14 23.09
CA LEU A 505 -29.74 57.04 23.70
C LEU A 505 -30.84 57.40 22.70
N GLY A 506 -31.94 56.64 22.73
CA GLY A 506 -33.21 57.05 22.13
C GLY A 506 -33.82 55.99 21.21
N SER A 507 -34.47 54.99 21.80
CA SER A 507 -35.39 54.09 21.11
C SER A 507 -36.50 54.89 20.41
N ARG A 508 -36.55 54.82 19.08
CA ARG A 508 -37.74 55.19 18.33
C ARG A 508 -38.47 53.89 18.00
N GLU A 509 -39.42 53.51 18.86
CA GLU A 509 -40.14 52.22 18.83
C GLU A 509 -41.02 51.98 17.57
N ASP A 510 -41.11 52.93 16.63
CA ASP A 510 -42.02 52.86 15.48
C ASP A 510 -41.32 52.95 14.10
N ALA A 511 -39.99 52.78 14.01
CA ALA A 511 -39.33 52.67 12.71
C ALA A 511 -39.52 51.24 12.14
N PRO A 512 -39.92 51.06 10.86
CA PRO A 512 -39.96 49.73 10.27
C PRO A 512 -38.57 49.10 10.38
N ILE A 513 -38.49 47.86 10.88
CA ILE A 513 -37.24 47.10 10.88
C ILE A 513 -36.81 47.00 9.42
N LEU A 514 -35.82 47.79 9.03
CA LEU A 514 -35.26 47.76 7.70
C LEU A 514 -34.70 46.36 7.45
N SER A 515 -35.01 45.77 6.30
CA SER A 515 -34.53 44.43 5.92
C SER A 515 -33.01 44.31 6.05
N SER A 516 -32.28 45.42 5.86
CA SER A 516 -30.82 45.54 6.02
C SER A 516 -30.31 45.18 7.43
N CYS A 517 -31.14 45.33 8.47
CA CYS A 517 -30.81 45.04 9.87
C CYS A 517 -31.27 43.65 10.32
N SER A 518 -31.71 42.80 9.39
CA SER A 518 -32.11 41.43 9.66
C SER A 518 -30.91 40.53 9.89
N ALA A 519 -31.14 39.35 10.47
CA ALA A 519 -30.09 38.36 10.64
C ALA A 519 -29.46 37.97 9.29
N ARG A 520 -28.14 37.82 9.31
CA ARG A 520 -27.28 37.46 8.18
C ARG A 520 -26.60 36.14 8.46
N THR A 521 -26.21 35.46 7.38
CA THR A 521 -25.44 34.21 7.43
C THR A 521 -24.27 34.30 6.47
N ILE A 522 -23.08 34.01 6.98
CA ILE A 522 -21.86 33.77 6.21
C ILE A 522 -21.63 32.27 6.22
N THR A 523 -21.36 31.69 5.06
CA THR A 523 -21.00 30.28 4.92
C THR A 523 -19.69 30.18 4.15
N GLU A 524 -18.70 29.53 4.74
CA GLU A 524 -17.37 29.36 4.16
C GLU A 524 -16.93 27.90 4.27
N GLN A 525 -16.30 27.40 3.22
CA GLN A 525 -15.75 26.05 3.16
C GLN A 525 -14.25 26.12 3.40
N TYR A 526 -13.68 25.20 4.19
CA TYR A 526 -12.25 25.09 4.39
C TYR A 526 -11.72 23.75 3.91
N SER A 527 -10.48 23.76 3.42
CA SER A 527 -9.74 22.58 3.04
C SER A 527 -8.26 22.77 3.34
N ALA A 528 -7.66 21.82 4.05
CA ALA A 528 -6.23 21.82 4.33
C ALA A 528 -5.65 20.41 4.20
N THR A 529 -4.53 20.29 3.49
CA THR A 529 -3.85 19.01 3.33
C THR A 529 -2.69 18.90 4.32
N PHE A 530 -2.71 17.86 5.14
CA PHE A 530 -1.59 17.42 5.95
C PHE A 530 -0.80 16.36 5.21
N ASP A 531 0.50 16.60 5.06
CA ASP A 531 1.44 15.59 4.62
C ASP A 531 1.89 14.78 5.84
N LEU A 532 1.43 13.54 5.94
CA LEU A 532 1.82 12.59 6.99
C LEU A 532 3.07 11.80 6.58
N SER A 533 3.67 12.07 5.41
CA SER A 533 5.00 11.54 5.13
C SER A 533 6.00 12.17 6.10
N SER A 534 6.54 11.35 7.00
CA SER A 534 7.57 11.79 7.94
C SER A 534 8.74 12.41 7.16
N SER A 535 9.17 13.61 7.54
CA SER A 535 10.45 14.20 7.09
C SER A 535 11.68 13.39 7.52
N VAL A 536 11.46 12.29 8.23
CA VAL A 536 12.45 11.32 8.71
C VAL A 536 12.54 10.18 7.70
N ASP A 537 13.74 9.93 7.19
CA ASP A 537 14.03 8.72 6.42
C ASP A 537 14.23 7.56 7.40
N TRP A 538 13.28 6.62 7.42
CA TRP A 538 13.33 5.46 8.32
C TRP A 538 14.52 4.54 8.03
N ASN A 539 15.10 4.57 6.83
CA ASN A 539 16.33 3.82 6.55
C ASN A 539 17.53 4.35 7.33
N LEU A 540 17.52 5.63 7.71
CA LEU A 540 18.56 6.29 8.51
C LEU A 540 18.40 6.08 10.03
N VAL A 541 17.33 5.40 10.47
CA VAL A 541 17.13 5.02 11.87
C VAL A 541 17.59 3.58 12.09
N GLY A 542 18.49 3.35 13.05
CA GLY A 542 19.06 2.03 13.34
C GLY A 542 18.70 1.51 14.73
N ILE A 543 18.64 0.19 14.89
CA ILE A 543 18.63 -0.46 16.20
C ILE A 543 19.64 -1.61 16.19
N LYS A 544 20.46 -1.70 17.24
CA LYS A 544 21.48 -2.75 17.39
C LYS A 544 21.53 -3.25 18.84
N ILE A 545 21.85 -4.52 19.00
CA ILE A 545 22.17 -5.14 20.28
C ILE A 545 23.67 -5.46 20.27
N GLU A 546 24.41 -4.85 21.18
CA GLU A 546 25.82 -5.11 21.43
C GLU A 546 25.95 -6.00 22.68
N THR A 547 26.80 -7.01 22.61
CA THR A 547 27.08 -7.99 23.66
C THR A 547 28.56 -7.93 24.02
N SER A 548 28.91 -8.14 25.29
CA SER A 548 30.32 -8.16 25.71
C SER A 548 31.08 -9.41 25.24
N SER A 549 30.36 -10.52 25.03
CA SER A 549 30.82 -11.74 24.39
C SER A 549 29.61 -12.44 23.76
N ASP A 550 29.84 -13.16 22.65
CA ASP A 550 28.82 -13.96 21.95
C ASP A 550 28.91 -15.44 22.29
N ASP A 551 30.07 -15.87 22.80
CA ASP A 551 30.34 -17.23 23.27
C ASP A 551 30.93 -17.15 24.69
N ILE A 552 30.32 -17.86 25.62
CA ILE A 552 30.74 -17.93 27.03
C ILE A 552 30.55 -19.35 27.58
N THR A 553 31.00 -19.60 28.81
CA THR A 553 30.81 -20.87 29.54
C THR A 553 29.80 -20.71 30.68
N GLU A 554 29.23 -21.81 31.18
CA GLU A 554 28.33 -21.78 32.34
C GLU A 554 29.00 -21.06 33.53
N GLY A 555 28.26 -20.11 34.13
CA GLY A 555 28.72 -19.26 35.24
C GLY A 555 29.33 -17.92 34.80
N ASP A 556 29.57 -17.70 33.50
CA ASP A 556 30.03 -16.43 32.97
C ASP A 556 28.88 -15.41 32.81
N SER A 557 29.26 -14.13 32.72
CA SER A 557 28.31 -13.03 32.51
C SER A 557 28.45 -12.35 31.15
N VAL A 558 27.31 -12.03 30.52
CA VAL A 558 27.24 -11.16 29.33
C VAL A 558 26.56 -9.85 29.65
N THR A 559 27.17 -8.75 29.22
CA THR A 559 26.56 -7.42 29.22
C THR A 559 25.93 -7.11 27.87
N TYR A 560 24.62 -6.97 27.86
CA TYR A 560 23.83 -6.51 26.73
C TYR A 560 23.70 -4.99 26.76
N LYS A 561 23.91 -4.35 25.63
CA LYS A 561 23.71 -2.91 25.40
C LYS A 561 22.87 -2.72 24.14
N VAL A 562 21.67 -2.17 24.31
CA VAL A 562 20.75 -1.91 23.19
C VAL A 562 20.80 -0.44 22.85
N VAL A 563 21.08 -0.15 21.58
CA VAL A 563 21.32 1.20 21.08
C VAL A 563 20.38 1.50 19.92
N VAL A 564 19.79 2.69 19.96
CA VAL A 564 18.99 3.27 18.87
C VAL A 564 19.82 4.40 18.25
N GLU A 565 19.94 4.39 16.93
CA GLU A 565 20.72 5.36 16.15
C GLU A 565 19.77 6.19 15.29
N ASN A 566 19.98 7.50 15.23
CA ASN A 566 19.26 8.39 14.33
C ASN A 566 20.24 9.19 13.48
N LYS A 567 20.36 8.86 12.19
CA LYS A 567 21.20 9.60 11.23
C LYS A 567 20.44 10.69 10.46
N ASN A 568 19.23 11.04 10.90
CA ASN A 568 18.49 12.17 10.35
C ASN A 568 18.97 13.49 10.99
N ASN A 569 18.81 14.58 10.26
CA ASN A 569 19.04 15.94 10.77
C ASN A 569 17.91 16.44 11.70
N VAL A 570 16.92 15.60 12.00
CA VAL A 570 15.77 15.89 12.85
C VAL A 570 15.72 14.88 13.98
N ALA A 571 15.41 15.32 15.20
CA ALA A 571 15.30 14.44 16.37
C ALA A 571 14.02 13.58 16.31
N LEU A 572 14.11 12.35 16.82
CA LEU A 572 12.96 11.45 17.01
C LEU A 572 12.48 11.58 18.46
N ASN A 573 11.25 12.06 18.66
CA ASN A 573 10.66 12.13 20.00
C ASN A 573 9.67 10.99 20.20
N GLY A 574 9.72 10.32 21.35
CA GLY A 574 8.79 9.27 21.74
C GLY A 574 8.90 7.97 20.96
N VAL A 575 10.11 7.50 20.64
CA VAL A 575 10.33 6.18 20.02
C VAL A 575 9.97 5.08 21.01
N ASP A 576 8.93 4.30 20.71
CA ASP A 576 8.57 3.13 21.50
C ASP A 576 9.62 2.05 21.32
N TYR A 577 10.11 1.47 22.41
CA TYR A 577 11.00 0.32 22.37
C TYR A 577 10.44 -0.85 23.17
N SER A 578 10.78 -2.06 22.73
CA SER A 578 10.54 -3.31 23.46
C SER A 578 11.78 -4.19 23.34
N VAL A 579 12.36 -4.54 24.49
CA VAL A 579 13.60 -5.32 24.61
C VAL A 579 13.33 -6.52 25.50
N VAL A 580 13.73 -7.70 25.03
CA VAL A 580 13.67 -8.96 25.78
C VAL A 580 15.09 -9.51 25.90
N ILE A 581 15.57 -9.64 27.13
CA ILE A 581 16.88 -10.24 27.43
C ILE A 581 16.62 -11.50 28.28
N PRO A 582 16.90 -12.70 27.75
CA PRO A 582 16.76 -13.94 28.51
C PRO A 582 17.82 -14.03 29.63
N TYR A 583 17.44 -14.60 30.77
CA TYR A 583 18.36 -14.95 31.87
C TYR A 583 18.35 -16.44 32.23
N SER A 584 17.41 -17.22 31.66
CA SER A 584 17.37 -18.67 31.68
C SER A 584 16.45 -19.17 30.55
N ASP A 585 16.36 -20.49 30.34
CA ASP A 585 15.56 -21.10 29.26
C ASP A 585 14.05 -20.79 29.36
N SER A 586 13.57 -20.52 30.57
CA SER A 586 12.18 -20.17 30.86
C SER A 586 11.99 -18.71 31.32
N GLY A 587 13.08 -17.96 31.51
CA GLY A 587 13.10 -16.65 32.16
C GLY A 587 13.67 -15.55 31.28
N SER A 588 12.96 -14.42 31.19
CA SER A 588 13.46 -13.23 30.49
C SER A 588 13.07 -11.93 31.18
N TRP A 589 13.96 -10.94 31.10
CA TRP A 589 13.63 -9.56 31.44
C TRP A 589 13.03 -8.88 30.23
N LYS A 590 11.89 -8.23 30.44
CA LYS A 590 11.19 -7.44 29.43
C LYS A 590 11.26 -5.98 29.83
N TYR A 591 11.74 -5.16 28.91
CA TYR A 591 11.78 -3.71 29.06
C TYR A 591 10.96 -3.09 27.94
N SER A 592 10.15 -2.11 28.28
CA SER A 592 9.42 -1.32 27.30
C SER A 592 9.26 0.10 27.80
N GLY A 593 9.23 1.04 26.88
CA GLY A 593 9.07 2.45 27.19
C GLY A 593 9.23 3.30 25.94
N THR A 594 9.33 4.61 26.14
CA THR A 594 9.61 5.57 25.08
C THR A 594 11.00 6.19 25.28
N VAL A 595 11.65 6.57 24.18
CA VAL A 595 12.93 7.30 24.21
C VAL A 595 12.93 8.41 23.17
N ASP A 596 13.54 9.54 23.53
CA ASP A 596 13.86 10.60 22.58
C ASP A 596 15.29 10.39 22.06
N VAL A 597 15.45 10.37 20.74
CA VAL A 597 16.73 10.16 20.04
C VAL A 597 17.09 11.44 19.28
N PRO A 598 18.09 12.22 19.74
CA PRO A 598 18.49 13.45 19.07
C PRO A 598 18.91 13.26 17.60
N ALA A 599 18.96 14.36 16.85
CA ALA A 599 19.41 14.35 15.45
C ALA A 599 20.88 13.96 15.36
N ASN A 600 21.24 13.08 14.42
CA ASN A 600 22.60 12.60 14.18
C ASN A 600 23.30 11.98 15.41
N GLU A 601 22.55 11.37 16.33
CA GLU A 601 23.07 10.78 17.57
C GLU A 601 22.60 9.33 17.80
N GLU A 602 23.27 8.64 18.73
CA GLU A 602 22.90 7.31 19.23
C GLU A 602 22.53 7.39 20.72
N VAL A 603 21.45 6.70 21.12
CA VAL A 603 21.02 6.59 22.53
C VAL A 603 21.02 5.13 22.97
N THR A 604 21.64 4.87 24.12
CA THR A 604 21.58 3.55 24.76
C THR A 604 20.32 3.45 25.62
N ILE A 605 19.36 2.63 25.20
CA ILE A 605 18.08 2.46 25.90
C ILE A 605 18.16 1.44 27.04
N ILE A 606 19.00 0.41 26.90
CA ILE A 606 19.18 -0.64 27.91
C ILE A 606 20.67 -0.99 28.02
N LYS A 607 21.15 -1.15 29.24
CA LYS A 607 22.45 -1.78 29.55
C LYS A 607 22.26 -2.74 30.71
N LYS A 608 22.43 -4.04 30.48
CA LYS A 608 22.14 -5.08 31.47
C LYS A 608 23.14 -6.23 31.40
N THR A 609 23.66 -6.64 32.56
CA THR A 609 24.51 -7.82 32.71
C THR A 609 23.68 -9.00 33.21
N VAL A 610 23.85 -10.15 32.56
CA VAL A 610 23.21 -11.43 32.88
C VAL A 610 24.32 -12.45 33.15
N THR A 611 24.20 -13.26 34.19
CA THR A 611 25.00 -14.48 34.39
C THR A 611 24.18 -15.67 33.96
N TYR A 612 24.76 -16.56 33.15
CA TYR A 612 24.07 -17.75 32.66
C TYR A 612 24.61 -19.00 33.36
N GLU A 613 23.78 -19.61 34.19
CA GLU A 613 24.14 -20.81 34.98
C GLU A 613 23.89 -22.11 34.22
N GLU A 614 23.15 -22.04 33.12
CA GLU A 614 22.75 -23.18 32.29
C GLU A 614 23.29 -22.97 30.87
N ALA A 615 23.78 -24.04 30.26
CA ALA A 615 24.14 -24.01 28.85
C ALA A 615 22.93 -23.94 27.94
N GLY A 616 23.12 -23.28 26.80
CA GLY A 616 22.07 -23.06 25.83
C GLY A 616 22.37 -21.89 24.91
N THR A 617 21.48 -21.67 23.94
CA THR A 617 21.54 -20.48 23.09
C THR A 617 20.48 -19.48 23.54
N TYR A 618 20.94 -18.35 24.05
CA TYR A 618 20.10 -17.29 24.58
C TYR A 618 19.93 -16.19 23.55
N VAL A 619 18.69 -16.01 23.07
CA VAL A 619 18.39 -15.00 22.03
C VAL A 619 17.77 -13.76 22.67
N ALA A 620 18.53 -12.69 22.74
CA ALA A 620 18.00 -11.37 23.03
C ALA A 620 17.31 -10.78 21.80
N SER A 621 16.22 -10.05 22.01
CA SER A 621 15.52 -9.34 20.94
C SER A 621 15.23 -7.90 21.35
N ALA A 622 15.29 -7.00 20.39
CA ALA A 622 14.96 -5.60 20.58
C ALA A 622 14.17 -5.12 19.37
N SER A 623 13.18 -4.29 19.62
CA SER A 623 12.40 -3.65 18.58
C SER A 623 12.13 -2.19 18.93
N ILE A 624 12.07 -1.36 17.90
CA ILE A 624 11.61 0.02 17.99
C ILE A 624 10.41 0.22 17.07
N LYS A 625 9.49 1.07 17.50
CA LYS A 625 8.36 1.55 16.72
C LYS A 625 8.30 3.07 16.85
N TRP A 626 8.20 3.73 15.72
CA TRP A 626 8.01 5.17 15.67
C TRP A 626 7.34 5.48 14.35
N ASP A 627 6.28 6.27 14.41
CA ASP A 627 5.55 6.71 13.23
C ASP A 627 5.19 5.55 12.27
N GLY A 628 4.59 4.48 12.82
CA GLY A 628 4.00 3.38 12.03
C GLY A 628 5.04 2.42 11.45
N ASN A 629 6.29 2.84 11.43
CA ASN A 629 7.43 2.06 11.05
C ASN A 629 7.95 1.26 12.23
N SER A 630 8.56 0.11 11.94
CA SER A 630 9.19 -0.73 12.96
C SER A 630 10.50 -1.32 12.46
N LYS A 631 11.43 -1.54 13.39
CA LYS A 631 12.63 -2.36 13.17
C LYS A 631 12.80 -3.29 14.35
N SER A 632 13.28 -4.50 14.07
CA SER A 632 13.63 -5.47 15.09
C SER A 632 14.98 -6.08 14.78
N VAL A 633 15.73 -6.37 15.83
CA VAL A 633 17.02 -7.05 15.77
C VAL A 633 17.03 -8.15 16.83
N LYS A 634 17.75 -9.24 16.52
CA LYS A 634 18.03 -10.33 17.46
C LYS A 634 19.54 -10.49 17.59
N LYS A 635 19.97 -10.93 18.76
CA LYS A 635 21.37 -11.27 19.04
C LYS A 635 21.40 -12.51 19.92
N SER A 636 22.12 -13.53 19.48
CA SER A 636 22.32 -14.77 20.22
C SER A 636 23.61 -14.71 21.03
N VAL A 637 23.57 -15.30 22.21
CA VAL A 637 24.73 -15.67 23.02
C VAL A 637 24.69 -17.17 23.22
N THR A 638 25.77 -17.86 22.90
CA THR A 638 25.94 -19.28 23.15
C THR A 638 26.64 -19.47 24.48
N VAL A 639 26.00 -20.22 25.37
CA VAL A 639 26.58 -20.65 26.65
C VAL A 639 26.91 -22.11 26.50
N ASN A 640 28.20 -22.43 26.52
CA ASN A 640 28.67 -23.79 26.38
C ASN A 640 28.62 -24.50 27.73
N SER A 641 28.02 -25.69 27.75
CA SER A 641 28.14 -26.60 28.89
C SER A 641 29.50 -27.23 28.82
N GLU A 642 30.29 -27.08 29.87
CA GLU A 642 31.51 -27.84 29.98
C GLU A 642 31.22 -29.09 30.82
N THR A 643 30.91 -30.19 30.11
CA THR A 643 30.69 -31.49 30.73
C THR A 643 31.98 -32.02 31.34
N ILE A 644 31.85 -32.81 32.40
CA ILE A 644 33.00 -33.47 33.01
C ILE A 644 33.57 -34.44 31.99
N SER A 645 34.75 -34.15 31.46
CA SER A 645 35.37 -35.05 30.50
C SER A 645 35.95 -36.26 31.21
N MET A 646 35.61 -37.45 30.73
CA MET A 646 36.11 -38.73 31.21
C MET A 646 37.08 -39.34 30.20
N ASN A 647 38.23 -39.78 30.69
CA ASN A 647 39.03 -40.79 29.98
C ASN A 647 39.08 -42.06 30.83
N VAL A 648 39.12 -43.20 30.16
CA VAL A 648 39.18 -44.50 30.83
C VAL A 648 40.37 -45.24 30.29
N ASP A 649 41.32 -45.52 31.16
CA ASP A 649 42.36 -46.50 30.91
C ASP A 649 42.04 -47.72 31.76
N PHE A 650 42.31 -48.92 31.27
CA PHE A 650 42.15 -50.12 32.07
C PHE A 650 43.35 -51.04 31.96
N SER A 651 43.61 -51.82 33.00
CA SER A 651 44.76 -52.71 33.07
C SER A 651 44.38 -54.03 33.75
N PRO A 652 44.81 -55.18 33.20
CA PRO A 652 45.49 -55.33 31.90
C PRO A 652 44.55 -55.09 30.70
N ASN A 653 45.07 -54.58 29.58
CA ASN A 653 44.30 -54.36 28.33
C ASN A 653 43.79 -55.67 27.69
N ASN A 654 44.50 -56.77 27.97
CA ASN A 654 44.24 -58.11 27.46
C ASN A 654 44.11 -59.08 28.64
N PRO A 655 43.05 -58.97 29.45
CA PRO A 655 42.87 -59.82 30.61
C PRO A 655 42.62 -61.27 30.20
N THR A 656 43.20 -62.20 30.95
CA THR A 656 42.84 -63.61 30.91
C THR A 656 41.70 -63.90 31.87
N GLU A 657 40.97 -64.99 31.63
CA GLU A 657 39.89 -65.40 32.52
C GLU A 657 40.38 -65.50 33.98
N GLY A 658 39.71 -64.80 34.89
CA GLY A 658 40.06 -64.72 36.32
C GLY A 658 40.95 -63.53 36.71
N ASP A 659 41.49 -62.77 35.76
CA ASP A 659 42.26 -61.55 36.06
C ASP A 659 41.36 -60.46 36.69
N SER A 660 41.97 -59.64 37.55
CA SER A 660 41.33 -58.42 38.06
C SER A 660 41.67 -57.26 37.13
N VAL A 661 40.67 -56.73 36.43
CA VAL A 661 40.78 -55.55 35.57
C VAL A 661 40.49 -54.32 36.42
N GLU A 662 41.45 -53.41 36.46
CA GLU A 662 41.31 -52.08 37.06
C GLU A 662 40.99 -51.08 35.95
N PHE A 663 39.89 -50.36 36.08
CA PHE A 663 39.50 -49.24 35.22
C PHE A 663 39.84 -47.94 35.94
N ASP A 664 40.89 -47.27 35.51
CA ASP A 664 41.31 -45.95 35.97
C ASP A 664 40.56 -44.88 35.17
N VAL A 665 39.54 -44.33 35.81
CA VAL A 665 38.69 -43.29 35.24
C VAL A 665 39.26 -41.93 35.59
N SER A 666 39.90 -41.28 34.62
CA SER A 666 40.37 -39.90 34.74
C SER A 666 39.21 -38.95 34.47
N LEU A 667 38.72 -38.29 35.52
CA LEU A 667 37.72 -37.25 35.44
C LEU A 667 38.40 -35.88 35.47
N LYS A 668 37.94 -34.95 34.64
CA LYS A 668 38.33 -33.55 34.70
C LYS A 668 37.09 -32.68 34.83
N ASN A 669 37.07 -31.83 35.84
CA ASN A 669 36.05 -30.80 35.97
C ASN A 669 36.55 -29.54 35.27
N PRO A 670 35.99 -29.18 34.11
CA PRO A 670 36.45 -28.01 33.37
C PRO A 670 35.96 -26.68 34.01
N THR A 671 34.90 -26.72 34.83
CA THR A 671 34.31 -25.53 35.43
C THR A 671 35.03 -25.08 36.70
N SER A 672 34.77 -23.86 37.17
CA SER A 672 35.37 -23.30 38.40
C SER A 672 34.65 -23.71 39.70
N THR A 673 33.49 -24.35 39.62
CA THR A 673 32.67 -24.78 40.76
C THR A 673 32.95 -26.23 41.13
N SER A 674 32.83 -26.59 42.41
CA SER A 674 33.00 -27.99 42.82
C SER A 674 31.75 -28.81 42.46
N ARG A 675 31.96 -30.01 41.91
CA ARG A 675 30.93 -30.90 41.37
C ARG A 675 31.01 -32.26 42.03
N THR A 676 29.87 -32.92 42.27
CA THR A 676 29.84 -34.25 42.92
C THR A 676 29.36 -35.30 41.93
N VAL A 677 30.23 -36.25 41.61
CA VAL A 677 30.00 -37.23 40.54
C VAL A 677 30.04 -38.65 41.08
N THR A 678 29.09 -39.46 40.63
CA THR A 678 29.05 -40.90 40.84
C THR A 678 29.48 -41.62 39.57
N VAL A 679 30.62 -42.29 39.60
CA VAL A 679 31.12 -43.11 38.48
C VAL A 679 30.65 -44.55 38.67
N LYS A 680 30.07 -45.15 37.63
CA LYS A 680 29.55 -46.53 37.65
C LYS A 680 30.16 -47.33 36.51
N LEU A 681 30.60 -48.56 36.77
CA LEU A 681 31.06 -49.53 35.79
C LEU A 681 29.98 -50.59 35.59
N PHE A 682 29.60 -50.79 34.33
CA PHE A 682 28.73 -51.85 33.85
C PHE A 682 29.54 -52.80 32.97
N ILE A 683 29.29 -54.10 33.13
CA ILE A 683 29.76 -55.16 32.23
C ILE A 683 28.53 -55.93 31.75
N ASP A 684 28.36 -56.04 30.44
CA ASP A 684 27.19 -56.63 29.76
C ASP A 684 25.86 -56.06 30.27
N GLY A 685 25.83 -54.74 30.48
CA GLY A 685 24.66 -54.02 30.98
C GLY A 685 24.38 -54.20 32.49
N VAL A 686 25.21 -54.95 33.22
CA VAL A 686 25.06 -55.17 34.67
C VAL A 686 26.07 -54.32 35.45
N GLU A 687 25.61 -53.51 36.41
CA GLU A 687 26.50 -52.73 37.29
C GLU A 687 27.41 -53.68 38.08
N LYS A 688 28.73 -53.52 37.95
CA LYS A 688 29.74 -54.31 38.66
C LYS A 688 30.47 -53.51 39.74
N SER A 689 30.60 -52.20 39.57
CA SER A 689 31.29 -51.33 40.52
C SER A 689 30.75 -49.90 40.46
N SER A 690 30.78 -49.16 41.56
CA SER A 690 30.42 -47.74 41.58
C SER A 690 31.13 -46.97 42.70
N ARG A 691 31.39 -45.68 42.46
CA ARG A 691 32.09 -44.80 43.41
C ARG A 691 31.70 -43.33 43.23
N THR A 692 31.36 -42.65 44.32
CA THR A 692 31.07 -41.21 44.34
C THR A 692 32.28 -40.40 44.81
N VAL A 693 32.59 -39.31 44.10
CA VAL A 693 33.71 -38.40 44.37
C VAL A 693 33.28 -36.94 44.21
N THR A 694 33.97 -36.03 44.89
CA THR A 694 33.79 -34.58 44.71
C THR A 694 35.01 -34.01 43.99
N LEU A 695 34.78 -33.40 42.83
CA LEU A 695 35.80 -32.75 41.99
C LEU A 695 35.76 -31.24 42.25
N HIS A 696 36.87 -30.64 42.67
CA HIS A 696 36.94 -29.19 42.75
C HIS A 696 37.02 -28.55 41.36
N GLY A 697 36.77 -27.26 41.27
CA GLY A 697 36.76 -26.56 39.98
C GLY A 697 38.14 -26.54 39.32
N GLY A 698 38.20 -26.91 38.04
CA GLY A 698 39.43 -26.99 37.23
C GLY A 698 40.30 -28.22 37.50
N ASP A 699 39.98 -29.02 38.52
CA ASP A 699 40.80 -30.16 38.95
C ASP A 699 40.55 -31.42 38.09
N SER A 700 41.54 -32.31 38.10
CA SER A 700 41.42 -33.66 37.56
C SER A 700 41.64 -34.69 38.67
N MET A 701 40.88 -35.78 38.66
CA MET A 701 40.96 -36.86 39.64
C MET A 701 40.82 -38.22 38.96
N ILE A 702 41.58 -39.20 39.43
CA ILE A 702 41.49 -40.60 38.96
C ILE A 702 40.64 -41.41 39.93
N VAL A 703 39.66 -42.14 39.40
CA VAL A 703 38.78 -43.04 40.13
C VAL A 703 38.98 -44.46 39.60
N THR A 704 39.57 -45.32 40.41
CA THR A 704 39.75 -46.73 40.06
C THR A 704 38.50 -47.54 40.40
N LEU A 705 37.96 -48.26 39.41
CA LEU A 705 36.88 -49.26 39.52
C LEU A 705 37.44 -50.64 39.16
N THR A 706 36.90 -51.71 39.74
CA THR A 706 37.48 -53.07 39.56
C THR A 706 36.45 -54.08 39.08
N TRP A 707 36.86 -54.98 38.18
CA TRP A 707 36.06 -56.10 37.70
C TRP A 707 36.90 -57.38 37.59
N THR A 708 36.33 -58.55 37.91
CA THR A 708 36.97 -59.85 37.70
C THR A 708 36.56 -60.43 36.35
N ALA A 709 37.54 -60.61 35.46
CA ALA A 709 37.34 -60.95 34.06
C ALA A 709 36.77 -62.38 33.88
N GLN A 710 35.76 -62.49 33.01
CA GLN A 710 35.15 -63.75 32.58
C GLN A 710 35.47 -63.96 31.09
N ALA A 711 35.67 -65.20 30.63
CA ALA A 711 36.04 -65.45 29.23
C ALA A 711 34.95 -65.01 28.24
N GLY A 712 35.33 -64.31 27.18
CA GLY A 712 34.41 -63.86 26.13
C GLY A 712 34.63 -62.41 25.71
N GLU A 713 33.84 -61.98 24.73
CA GLU A 713 33.68 -60.55 24.43
C GLU A 713 32.68 -59.97 25.42
N HIS A 714 33.08 -58.91 26.12
CA HIS A 714 32.25 -58.24 27.10
C HIS A 714 32.11 -56.77 26.74
N ASP A 715 30.90 -56.24 26.81
CA ASP A 715 30.68 -54.80 26.68
C ASP A 715 30.93 -54.16 28.04
N TRP A 716 31.89 -53.25 28.13
CA TRP A 716 32.05 -52.41 29.30
C TRP A 716 31.45 -51.03 29.01
N ARG A 717 30.81 -50.45 30.02
CA ARG A 717 30.30 -49.09 29.99
C ARG A 717 30.56 -48.43 31.34
N ILE A 718 31.24 -47.30 31.33
CA ILE A 718 31.45 -46.45 32.48
C ILE A 718 30.64 -45.18 32.30
N GLU A 719 29.90 -44.79 33.33
CA GLU A 719 29.04 -43.62 33.34
C GLU A 719 29.40 -42.73 34.53
N ALA A 720 29.59 -41.43 34.29
CA ALA A 720 29.68 -40.41 35.33
C ALA A 720 28.33 -39.71 35.47
N TRP A 721 27.75 -39.75 36.67
CA TRP A 721 26.46 -39.14 36.97
C TRP A 721 26.59 -38.02 38.00
N GLU A 722 25.98 -36.87 37.74
CA GLU A 722 25.80 -35.78 38.71
C GLU A 722 24.30 -35.53 38.89
N ASP A 723 23.80 -35.64 40.14
CA ASP A 723 22.39 -35.38 40.49
C ASP A 723 21.33 -36.04 39.57
N GLY A 724 21.63 -37.24 39.06
CA GLY A 724 20.74 -37.99 38.18
C GLY A 724 20.84 -37.65 36.70
N LYS A 725 21.74 -36.73 36.32
CA LYS A 725 22.13 -36.42 34.94
C LYS A 725 23.43 -37.15 34.59
N LEU A 726 23.48 -37.77 33.41
CA LEU A 726 24.69 -38.38 32.86
C LEU A 726 25.60 -37.26 32.32
N GLU A 727 26.79 -37.12 32.89
CA GLU A 727 27.76 -36.08 32.54
C GLU A 727 28.73 -36.53 31.44
N ASP A 728 29.17 -37.78 31.50
CA ASP A 728 29.94 -38.40 30.43
C ASP A 728 29.82 -39.93 30.54
N SER A 729 29.96 -40.61 29.41
CA SER A 729 30.04 -42.06 29.38
C SER A 729 31.10 -42.53 28.41
N ARG A 730 31.80 -43.60 28.78
CA ARG A 730 32.69 -44.32 27.90
C ARG A 730 32.24 -45.75 27.86
N SER A 731 32.05 -46.28 26.66
CA SER A 731 31.83 -47.69 26.46
C SER A 731 32.89 -48.23 25.53
N GLY A 732 33.16 -49.50 25.66
CA GLY A 732 33.96 -50.24 24.72
C GLY A 732 33.70 -51.71 24.89
N THR A 733 34.34 -52.50 24.07
CA THR A 733 34.44 -53.93 24.29
C THR A 733 35.74 -54.22 25.02
N ILE A 734 35.71 -55.23 25.87
CA ILE A 734 36.91 -55.85 26.40
C ILE A 734 36.82 -57.33 26.06
N ARG A 735 37.73 -57.76 25.20
CA ARG A 735 37.91 -59.17 24.93
C ARG A 735 38.70 -59.75 26.08
N VAL A 736 38.04 -60.56 26.89
CA VAL A 736 38.73 -61.41 27.85
C VAL A 736 39.18 -62.65 27.12
N ILE A 737 40.49 -62.74 26.97
CA ILE A 737 41.16 -63.82 26.29
C ILE A 737 41.05 -65.04 27.23
N SER A 738 40.09 -65.94 26.97
CA SER A 738 40.46 -67.37 27.09
C SER A 738 41.65 -67.57 26.16
N GLU A 739 42.63 -68.45 26.43
CA GLU A 739 43.91 -68.70 25.70
C GLU A 739 43.93 -68.68 24.12
N SER A 740 42.92 -68.20 23.42
CA SER A 740 42.79 -67.95 21.98
C SER A 740 42.36 -66.49 21.61
N ASP A 741 43.32 -65.76 21.02
CA ASP A 741 43.33 -64.35 20.53
C ASP A 741 42.36 -64.05 19.34
N PRO A 742 42.16 -62.77 18.90
CA PRO A 742 41.16 -62.33 17.91
C PRO A 742 41.55 -62.55 16.44
N CYS A 743 42.63 -63.28 16.19
CA CYS A 743 42.84 -63.89 14.88
C CYS A 743 42.21 -65.28 14.95
N PRO A 744 41.19 -65.62 14.15
CA PRO A 744 40.92 -67.03 13.89
C PRO A 744 42.25 -67.65 13.45
N GLU A 745 42.70 -68.74 14.09
CA GLU A 745 43.99 -69.36 13.77
C GLU A 745 44.15 -69.52 12.24
N GLY A 746 45.12 -68.81 11.67
CA GLY A 746 45.47 -68.89 10.24
C GLY A 746 45.03 -67.75 9.33
N GLU A 747 44.37 -66.68 9.81
CA GLU A 747 44.09 -65.47 9.00
C GLU A 747 45.16 -64.38 9.14
N TYR A 748 45.65 -63.86 8.00
CA TYR A 748 46.70 -62.83 7.94
C TYR A 748 46.16 -61.39 7.94
N TRP A 749 44.88 -61.17 7.66
CA TRP A 749 44.25 -59.85 7.53
C TRP A 749 42.73 -59.92 7.79
N THR A 750 42.12 -58.84 8.28
CA THR A 750 40.67 -58.71 8.49
C THR A 750 40.17 -57.27 8.27
N ALA A 751 38.88 -57.12 7.99
CA ALA A 751 38.19 -55.84 7.88
C ALA A 751 36.73 -55.95 8.36
N TRP A 752 36.20 -54.84 8.88
CA TRP A 752 34.86 -54.73 9.48
C TRP A 752 34.32 -53.30 9.37
N LEU A 753 33.05 -53.10 9.73
CA LEU A 753 32.38 -51.81 9.78
C LEU A 753 32.28 -51.30 11.22
N GLU A 754 32.49 -50.01 11.38
CA GLU A 754 32.03 -49.26 12.54
C GLU A 754 30.99 -48.25 12.06
N VAL A 755 29.77 -48.35 12.58
CA VAL A 755 28.68 -47.43 12.24
C VAL A 755 28.23 -46.75 13.51
N SER A 756 28.13 -45.42 13.49
CA SER A 756 27.65 -44.64 14.63
C SER A 756 26.75 -43.47 14.18
N PRO A 757 25.64 -43.20 14.89
CA PRO A 757 25.03 -44.04 15.93
C PRO A 757 24.31 -45.26 15.34
N THR A 758 24.20 -46.35 16.12
CA THR A 758 23.42 -47.54 15.75
C THR A 758 21.96 -47.47 16.19
N GLU A 759 21.61 -46.53 17.09
CA GLU A 759 20.24 -46.22 17.49
C GLU A 759 19.97 -44.71 17.38
N MET A 760 18.89 -44.34 16.68
CA MET A 760 18.45 -42.96 16.47
C MET A 760 16.94 -42.80 16.70
N VAL A 761 16.51 -41.57 17.03
CA VAL A 761 15.11 -41.18 17.14
C VAL A 761 14.86 -40.03 16.14
N GLY A 762 13.84 -40.16 15.30
CA GLY A 762 13.59 -39.30 14.14
C GLY A 762 14.21 -39.87 12.87
N GLU A 763 14.81 -39.03 12.04
CA GLU A 763 15.69 -39.41 10.94
C GLU A 763 17.07 -38.77 11.12
N GLY A 764 18.10 -39.38 10.52
CA GLY A 764 19.47 -38.87 10.67
C GLY A 764 20.47 -39.51 9.69
N LYS A 765 21.69 -38.97 9.71
CA LYS A 765 22.83 -39.54 8.99
C LYS A 765 23.61 -40.43 9.94
N VAL A 766 23.99 -41.61 9.47
CA VAL A 766 24.97 -42.46 10.15
C VAL A 766 26.35 -42.16 9.59
N HIS A 767 27.33 -42.14 10.48
CA HIS A 767 28.73 -42.12 10.11
C HIS A 767 29.24 -43.55 9.99
N VAL A 768 29.74 -43.91 8.80
CA VAL A 768 30.23 -45.25 8.47
C VAL A 768 31.73 -45.20 8.32
N LYS A 769 32.44 -46.03 9.09
CA LYS A 769 33.88 -46.26 8.99
C LYS A 769 34.16 -47.68 8.54
N VAL A 770 35.00 -47.81 7.54
CA VAL A 770 35.54 -49.11 7.10
C VAL A 770 36.88 -49.31 7.78
N MET A 771 36.98 -50.34 8.62
CA MET A 771 38.16 -50.67 9.39
C MET A 771 38.90 -51.85 8.75
N ALA A 772 40.23 -51.81 8.75
CA ALA A 772 41.08 -52.91 8.30
C ALA A 772 42.28 -53.11 9.22
N SER A 773 42.65 -54.37 9.47
CA SER A 773 43.78 -54.74 10.32
C SER A 773 44.64 -55.81 9.68
N TYR A 774 45.97 -55.67 9.79
CA TYR A 774 46.94 -56.64 9.30
C TYR A 774 47.43 -57.53 10.44
N CYS A 775 46.91 -58.75 10.53
CA CYS A 775 47.04 -59.61 11.69
C CYS A 775 48.42 -60.25 11.83
N SER A 776 49.00 -60.72 10.72
CA SER A 776 50.33 -61.35 10.72
C SER A 776 51.00 -61.25 9.35
N ALA A 777 52.33 -61.24 9.33
CA ALA A 777 53.10 -61.15 8.10
C ALA A 777 52.81 -62.34 7.17
N LEU A 778 52.65 -62.08 5.87
CA LEU A 778 52.44 -63.13 4.88
C LEU A 778 53.74 -63.94 4.70
N PRO A 779 53.68 -65.27 4.62
CA PRO A 779 54.87 -66.13 4.62
C PRO A 779 55.82 -65.92 3.43
N ASP A 780 55.31 -65.39 2.30
CA ASP A 780 56.08 -65.21 1.06
C ASP A 780 56.43 -63.74 0.75
N VAL A 781 55.94 -62.79 1.55
CA VAL A 781 56.05 -61.34 1.31
C VAL A 781 56.75 -60.73 2.51
N GLY A 782 58.07 -60.91 2.60
CA GLY A 782 58.86 -60.48 3.76
C GLY A 782 58.75 -58.98 4.01
N GLY A 783 57.97 -58.60 5.03
CA GLY A 783 57.82 -57.22 5.49
C GLY A 783 56.71 -57.06 6.53
N ASP A 784 56.89 -56.13 7.47
CA ASP A 784 55.89 -55.79 8.50
C ASP A 784 54.77 -54.88 7.96
N THR A 785 54.71 -54.67 6.64
CA THR A 785 53.79 -53.75 5.96
C THR A 785 53.09 -54.42 4.78
N ILE A 786 51.77 -54.26 4.67
CA ILE A 786 50.99 -54.61 3.48
C ILE A 786 50.47 -53.34 2.79
N ASP A 787 50.66 -53.27 1.48
CA ASP A 787 50.18 -52.17 0.65
C ASP A 787 48.71 -52.37 0.30
N LEU A 788 47.87 -51.39 0.58
CA LEU A 788 46.43 -51.44 0.27
C LEU A 788 46.13 -50.96 -1.14
N LEU A 789 47.13 -50.70 -1.99
CA LEU A 789 47.00 -50.27 -3.39
C LEU A 789 46.20 -51.20 -4.32
N TYR A 790 45.40 -52.15 -3.82
CA TYR A 790 44.54 -53.05 -4.60
C TYR A 790 43.27 -53.53 -3.85
N LEU A 791 42.78 -52.80 -2.85
CA LEU A 791 41.52 -53.14 -2.15
C LEU A 791 40.37 -52.27 -2.68
N GLY A 792 39.37 -52.93 -3.26
CA GLY A 792 38.09 -52.31 -3.61
C GLY A 792 36.99 -52.85 -2.70
N GLY A 793 36.07 -51.99 -2.30
CA GLY A 793 34.94 -52.43 -1.49
C GLY A 793 33.69 -51.61 -1.78
N SER A 794 32.55 -52.18 -1.42
CA SER A 794 31.26 -51.53 -1.53
C SER A 794 30.50 -51.71 -0.23
N VAL A 795 29.86 -50.64 0.23
CA VAL A 795 28.93 -50.64 1.35
C VAL A 795 27.50 -50.65 0.83
N TYR A 796 26.68 -51.49 1.43
CA TYR A 796 25.29 -51.70 1.05
C TYR A 796 24.35 -51.34 2.20
N LEU A 797 23.27 -50.62 1.92
CA LEU A 797 22.13 -50.43 2.81
C LEU A 797 20.98 -51.31 2.33
N ASP A 798 20.55 -52.26 3.15
CA ASP A 798 19.46 -53.21 2.83
C ASP A 798 19.61 -53.89 1.45
N GLY A 799 20.86 -54.15 1.07
CA GLY A 799 21.22 -54.80 -0.19
C GLY A 799 21.39 -53.86 -1.39
N LYS A 800 21.15 -52.55 -1.27
CA LYS A 800 21.44 -51.53 -2.30
C LYS A 800 22.82 -50.91 -2.06
N GLU A 801 23.61 -50.75 -3.11
CA GLU A 801 24.97 -50.19 -2.99
C GLU A 801 24.89 -48.68 -2.77
N ILE A 802 25.41 -48.20 -1.64
CA ILE A 802 25.33 -46.79 -1.24
C ILE A 802 26.67 -46.07 -1.34
N HIS A 803 27.78 -46.80 -1.19
CA HIS A 803 29.11 -46.23 -1.31
C HIS A 803 30.07 -47.27 -1.87
N SER A 804 31.01 -46.83 -2.70
CA SER A 804 32.06 -47.67 -3.26
C SER A 804 33.40 -46.97 -3.13
N PHE A 805 34.40 -47.69 -2.68
CA PHE A 805 35.74 -47.15 -2.47
C PHE A 805 36.79 -48.01 -3.17
N ASP A 806 37.85 -47.34 -3.63
CA ASP A 806 39.07 -47.95 -4.16
C ASP A 806 40.28 -47.27 -3.51
N THR A 807 41.07 -48.03 -2.76
CA THR A 807 42.24 -47.51 -2.04
C THR A 807 43.44 -47.21 -2.96
N ASN A 808 43.34 -47.50 -4.27
CA ASN A 808 44.34 -47.17 -5.29
C ASN A 808 44.67 -45.68 -5.38
N ALA A 809 43.75 -44.80 -4.98
CA ALA A 809 43.89 -43.35 -5.11
C ALA A 809 44.78 -42.72 -4.00
N ASN A 810 44.99 -43.39 -2.87
CA ASN A 810 45.49 -42.74 -1.63
C ASN A 810 46.83 -43.27 -1.09
N GLY A 811 47.45 -44.29 -1.69
CA GLY A 811 48.80 -44.75 -1.28
C GLY A 811 48.91 -45.28 0.16
N ASN A 812 47.85 -45.91 0.67
CA ASN A 812 47.76 -46.34 2.07
C ASN A 812 48.41 -47.71 2.32
N TYR A 813 49.22 -47.82 3.38
CA TYR A 813 49.80 -49.08 3.89
C TYR A 813 49.30 -49.42 5.32
N LEU A 814 49.22 -50.71 5.66
CA LEU A 814 48.95 -51.24 7.01
C LEU A 814 50.21 -51.90 7.57
N LEU A 815 50.46 -51.72 8.87
CA LEU A 815 51.54 -52.40 9.61
C LEU A 815 50.98 -53.65 10.33
N VAL A 816 51.79 -54.70 10.48
CA VAL A 816 51.42 -55.89 11.26
C VAL A 816 51.04 -55.49 12.69
N GLY A 817 49.90 -56.00 13.17
CA GLY A 817 49.33 -55.68 14.48
C GLY A 817 48.69 -54.30 14.58
N ARG A 818 48.49 -53.58 13.46
CA ARG A 818 47.83 -52.26 13.44
C ARG A 818 46.51 -52.31 12.66
N THR A 819 45.50 -51.69 13.27
CA THR A 819 44.21 -51.39 12.67
C THR A 819 44.18 -49.94 12.16
N ARG A 820 43.53 -49.68 11.02
CA ARG A 820 43.26 -48.34 10.51
C ARG A 820 41.84 -48.24 9.93
N VAL A 821 41.31 -47.01 9.94
CA VAL A 821 40.20 -46.60 9.08
C VAL A 821 40.73 -46.46 7.66
N ILE A 822 40.12 -47.14 6.70
CA ILE A 822 40.52 -47.12 5.29
C ILE A 822 39.56 -46.30 4.41
N ASP A 823 38.34 -46.07 4.90
CA ASP A 823 37.34 -45.24 4.24
C ASP A 823 36.29 -44.77 5.27
N GLU A 824 35.73 -43.57 5.09
CA GLU A 824 34.67 -43.03 5.94
C GLU A 824 33.73 -42.08 5.20
N PHE A 825 32.44 -42.16 5.46
CA PHE A 825 31.42 -41.31 4.85
C PHE A 825 30.15 -41.23 5.72
N ASP A 826 29.32 -40.22 5.47
CA ASP A 826 28.01 -40.07 6.11
C ASP A 826 26.89 -40.52 5.15
N TRP A 827 25.88 -41.22 5.64
CA TRP A 827 24.76 -41.67 4.82
C TRP A 827 23.39 -41.50 5.50
N PRO A 828 22.37 -40.97 4.80
CA PRO A 828 21.03 -40.83 5.35
C PRO A 828 20.34 -42.19 5.53
N VAL A 829 19.72 -42.42 6.70
CA VAL A 829 18.97 -43.66 7.01
C VAL A 829 17.54 -43.33 7.43
N SER A 830 16.56 -43.91 6.74
CA SER A 830 15.13 -43.68 7.00
C SER A 830 14.66 -44.35 8.31
N VAL A 831 13.41 -44.08 8.70
CA VAL A 831 12.82 -44.68 9.90
C VAL A 831 12.61 -46.18 9.67
N GLY A 832 13.17 -47.02 10.54
CA GLY A 832 13.10 -48.45 10.40
C GLY A 832 14.29 -49.20 11.01
N ASN A 833 14.32 -50.50 10.77
CA ASN A 833 15.50 -51.33 11.05
C ASN A 833 16.23 -51.56 9.73
N HIS A 834 17.48 -51.11 9.67
CA HIS A 834 18.31 -51.17 8.49
C HIS A 834 19.56 -52.01 8.77
N ASN A 835 20.08 -52.65 7.73
CA ASN A 835 21.31 -53.41 7.81
C ASN A 835 22.35 -52.84 6.84
N ILE A 836 23.45 -52.34 7.37
CA ILE A 836 24.58 -51.81 6.61
C ILE A 836 25.61 -52.91 6.48
N THR A 837 25.92 -53.31 5.24
CA THR A 837 26.78 -54.46 4.93
C THR A 837 27.98 -54.04 4.10
N LEU A 838 29.19 -54.40 4.54
CA LEU A 838 30.43 -54.22 3.79
C LEU A 838 30.73 -55.46 2.96
N LYS A 839 31.12 -55.27 1.70
CA LYS A 839 31.70 -56.35 0.88
C LYS A 839 33.01 -55.88 0.28
N ILE A 840 34.10 -56.55 0.64
CA ILE A 840 35.43 -56.26 0.08
C ILE A 840 35.74 -57.24 -1.04
N LYS A 841 36.27 -56.72 -2.15
CA LYS A 841 36.70 -57.46 -3.34
C LYS A 841 38.19 -57.19 -3.59
N ASN A 842 38.93 -58.27 -3.88
CA ASN A 842 40.28 -58.14 -4.40
C ASN A 842 40.20 -57.81 -5.90
N ILE A 843 40.69 -56.63 -6.31
CA ILE A 843 40.54 -56.09 -7.66
C ILE A 843 41.72 -56.41 -8.60
N SER A 844 42.87 -56.89 -8.10
CA SER A 844 44.08 -57.11 -8.94
C SER A 844 44.62 -58.54 -8.98
N GLY A 845 44.09 -59.47 -8.19
CA GLY A 845 44.54 -60.87 -8.18
C GLY A 845 45.99 -61.08 -7.71
N LEU A 846 46.66 -60.03 -7.22
CA LEU A 846 48.05 -60.13 -6.72
C LEU A 846 48.13 -60.65 -5.28
N LEU A 847 46.99 -60.77 -4.58
CA LEU A 847 46.86 -61.18 -3.19
C LEU A 847 45.82 -62.30 -3.04
N ASP A 848 46.10 -63.49 -3.57
CA ASP A 848 45.22 -64.69 -3.48
C ASP A 848 44.88 -65.10 -2.02
N TYR A 849 45.60 -64.53 -1.04
CA TYR A 849 45.41 -64.77 0.39
C TYR A 849 44.24 -64.00 1.02
N ILE A 850 43.70 -62.97 0.36
CA ILE A 850 42.57 -62.18 0.88
C ILE A 850 41.26 -62.75 0.32
N LYS A 851 40.54 -63.52 1.14
CA LYS A 851 39.18 -63.98 0.82
C LYS A 851 38.21 -62.79 0.93
N THR A 852 37.23 -62.74 0.03
CA THR A 852 36.10 -61.79 0.12
C THR A 852 35.43 -61.94 1.49
N LYS A 853 35.42 -60.86 2.28
CA LYS A 853 34.81 -60.81 3.60
C LYS A 853 33.56 -59.95 3.55
N THR A 854 32.57 -60.31 4.37
CA THR A 854 31.34 -59.56 4.55
C THR A 854 31.16 -59.32 6.04
N ASP A 855 30.87 -58.07 6.38
CA ASP A 855 30.54 -57.65 7.73
C ASP A 855 29.27 -56.81 7.70
N SER A 856 28.53 -56.77 8.81
CA SER A 856 27.22 -56.11 8.85
C SER A 856 26.91 -55.50 10.20
N VAL A 857 26.40 -54.27 10.21
CA VAL A 857 25.95 -53.55 11.40
C VAL A 857 24.47 -53.20 11.24
N SER A 858 23.69 -53.48 12.28
CA SER A 858 22.27 -53.14 12.32
C SER A 858 22.09 -51.74 12.91
N VAL A 859 21.30 -50.92 12.21
CA VAL A 859 20.93 -49.56 12.63
C VAL A 859 19.42 -49.51 12.84
N ARG A 860 18.99 -48.99 13.99
CA ARG A 860 17.59 -48.82 14.33
C ARG A 860 17.24 -47.34 14.45
N VAL A 861 16.23 -46.92 13.71
CA VAL A 861 15.74 -45.55 13.67
C VAL A 861 14.27 -45.55 14.08
N SER A 862 13.97 -44.94 15.23
CA SER A 862 12.61 -44.85 15.78
C SER A 862 11.89 -43.60 15.23
N PRO A 863 10.58 -43.63 14.94
CA PRO A 863 9.86 -42.47 14.41
C PRO A 863 9.80 -41.30 15.41
N LEU A 864 9.73 -40.07 14.88
CA LEU A 864 9.44 -38.84 15.62
C LEU A 864 8.12 -38.23 15.12
N GLU A 865 7.29 -37.72 16.02
CA GLU A 865 5.97 -37.19 15.69
C GLU A 865 6.06 -35.74 15.16
N TYR A 866 5.60 -35.53 13.93
CA TYR A 866 5.52 -34.22 13.28
C TYR A 866 4.08 -33.82 12.97
N SER A 867 3.87 -32.54 12.63
CA SER A 867 2.53 -31.99 12.35
C SER A 867 1.99 -32.40 10.97
N LEU A 868 2.90 -32.64 10.03
CA LEU A 868 2.58 -33.20 8.72
C LEU A 868 3.15 -34.62 8.63
N GLU A 869 2.40 -35.51 8.02
CA GLU A 869 2.80 -36.88 7.70
C GLU A 869 3.03 -37.00 6.20
N LEU A 870 4.19 -37.50 5.76
CA LEU A 870 4.41 -37.83 4.36
C LEU A 870 3.61 -39.08 3.99
N THR A 871 2.70 -38.94 3.03
CA THR A 871 1.77 -40.01 2.63
C THR A 871 2.10 -40.63 1.28
N GLU A 872 2.79 -39.90 0.41
CA GLU A 872 3.16 -40.37 -0.92
C GLU A 872 4.42 -39.66 -1.42
N ILE A 873 5.32 -40.40 -2.05
CA ILE A 873 6.45 -39.85 -2.80
C ILE A 873 6.55 -40.54 -4.16
N SER A 874 6.75 -39.75 -5.21
CA SER A 874 7.07 -40.26 -6.54
C SER A 874 8.03 -39.33 -7.26
N CYS A 875 9.12 -39.89 -7.77
CA CYS A 875 10.06 -39.15 -8.63
C CYS A 875 10.02 -39.72 -10.05
N SER A 876 10.27 -38.86 -11.04
CA SER A 876 10.28 -39.22 -12.44
C SER A 876 11.23 -38.33 -13.25
N GLY A 877 11.41 -38.63 -14.53
CA GLY A 877 12.07 -37.71 -15.46
C GLY A 877 13.57 -37.92 -15.71
N LEU A 878 14.23 -38.93 -15.12
CA LEU A 878 15.62 -39.31 -15.45
C LEU A 878 15.75 -40.05 -16.82
N ASN A 879 15.33 -39.37 -17.89
CA ASN A 879 15.51 -39.75 -19.29
C ASN A 879 16.54 -38.82 -19.96
N PHE A 880 17.80 -39.20 -19.92
CA PHE A 880 18.91 -38.41 -20.42
C PHE A 880 18.92 -38.32 -21.95
N ASN A 881 18.85 -37.10 -22.49
CA ASN A 881 18.97 -36.82 -23.92
C ASN A 881 20.31 -36.14 -24.23
N PHE A 882 20.96 -36.53 -25.34
CA PHE A 882 22.21 -35.90 -25.77
C PHE A 882 21.97 -34.46 -26.26
N LYS A 883 22.70 -33.49 -25.71
CA LYS A 883 22.66 -32.10 -26.16
C LYS A 883 23.98 -31.72 -26.83
N ALA A 884 23.95 -31.45 -28.14
CA ALA A 884 25.12 -30.95 -28.86
C ALA A 884 25.42 -29.51 -28.44
N SER A 885 26.47 -29.31 -27.64
CA SER A 885 27.08 -28.00 -27.41
C SER A 885 27.73 -27.53 -28.71
N ARG A 886 27.39 -26.34 -29.20
CA ARG A 886 28.08 -25.69 -30.32
C ARG A 886 29.44 -25.21 -29.82
N LEU A 887 30.43 -26.09 -29.74
CA LEU A 887 31.89 -25.87 -29.71
C LEU A 887 32.53 -27.20 -29.25
N TYR A 888 33.68 -27.56 -29.84
CA TYR A 888 34.36 -28.87 -29.76
C TYR A 888 34.89 -29.29 -28.36
N THR A 889 34.03 -29.37 -27.35
CA THR A 889 34.36 -29.91 -26.01
C THR A 889 33.19 -30.75 -25.50
N GLN A 890 33.47 -31.98 -25.04
CA GLN A 890 32.60 -33.02 -24.44
C GLN A 890 31.09 -32.71 -24.40
N GLY A 891 30.29 -33.45 -25.19
CA GLY A 891 28.83 -33.33 -25.14
C GLY A 891 28.26 -33.78 -23.79
N SER A 892 27.31 -33.02 -23.25
CA SER A 892 26.63 -33.33 -21.99
C SER A 892 25.25 -33.93 -22.26
N TYR A 893 24.86 -34.90 -21.43
CA TYR A 893 23.51 -35.42 -21.35
C TYR A 893 22.72 -34.62 -20.32
N VAL A 894 21.46 -34.35 -20.61
CA VAL A 894 20.59 -33.54 -19.74
C VAL A 894 19.29 -34.29 -19.51
N SER A 895 18.80 -34.25 -18.27
CA SER A 895 17.46 -34.70 -17.89
C SER A 895 16.77 -33.72 -16.95
N SER A 896 15.46 -33.82 -16.82
CA SER A 896 14.66 -33.10 -15.83
C SER A 896 14.29 -34.06 -14.71
N LEU A 897 14.66 -33.77 -13.46
CA LEU A 897 14.20 -34.51 -12.30
C LEU A 897 12.92 -33.86 -11.78
N GLU A 898 11.84 -34.63 -11.69
CA GLU A 898 10.57 -34.18 -11.11
C GLU A 898 10.17 -35.11 -9.96
N CYS A 899 10.18 -34.61 -8.73
CA CYS A 899 9.74 -35.33 -7.54
C CYS A 899 8.48 -34.69 -6.97
N THR A 900 7.48 -35.51 -6.64
CA THR A 900 6.22 -35.10 -6.02
C THR A 900 6.14 -35.71 -4.63
N LEU A 901 6.05 -34.86 -3.61
CA LEU A 901 5.86 -35.24 -2.20
C LEU A 901 4.48 -34.80 -1.74
N LYS A 902 3.72 -35.72 -1.14
CA LYS A 902 2.35 -35.47 -0.68
C LYS A 902 2.27 -35.61 0.82
N PHE A 903 1.93 -34.52 1.50
CA PHE A 903 1.83 -34.46 2.95
C PHE A 903 0.36 -34.37 3.38
N ARG A 904 0.05 -34.98 4.52
CA ARG A 904 -1.25 -34.86 5.21
C ARG A 904 -1.06 -34.13 6.52
N ASN A 905 -1.89 -33.14 6.82
CA ASN A 905 -1.92 -32.54 8.14
C ASN A 905 -2.62 -33.50 9.12
N VAL A 906 -1.85 -34.07 10.05
CA VAL A 906 -2.33 -35.02 11.05
C VAL A 906 -2.68 -34.36 12.39
N ASN A 907 -2.44 -33.05 12.51
CA ASN A 907 -2.76 -32.26 13.69
C ASN A 907 -4.16 -31.61 13.62
N ASP A 908 -4.69 -31.26 14.79
CA ASP A 908 -5.98 -30.59 14.95
C ASP A 908 -5.95 -29.07 14.65
N VAL A 909 -4.81 -28.54 14.18
CA VAL A 909 -4.63 -27.11 13.87
C VAL A 909 -4.14 -26.91 12.43
N PRO A 910 -4.54 -25.80 11.76
CA PRO A 910 -4.00 -25.46 10.44
C PRO A 910 -2.48 -25.21 10.49
N VAL A 911 -1.79 -25.64 9.44
CA VAL A 911 -0.35 -25.44 9.25
C VAL A 911 -0.13 -24.61 7.99
N HIS A 912 0.52 -23.47 8.10
CA HIS A 912 0.97 -22.68 6.95
C HIS A 912 2.36 -23.15 6.52
N ILE A 913 2.56 -23.61 5.29
CA ILE A 913 3.85 -24.12 4.82
C ILE A 913 4.56 -23.02 4.04
N THR A 914 5.78 -22.67 4.45
CA THR A 914 6.57 -21.61 3.80
C THR A 914 7.48 -22.18 2.74
N GLU A 915 8.21 -23.25 3.08
CA GLU A 915 9.30 -23.77 2.25
C GLU A 915 9.52 -25.27 2.48
N LEU A 916 9.95 -25.96 1.42
CA LEU A 916 10.51 -27.31 1.46
C LEU A 916 11.96 -27.25 0.99
N SER A 917 12.86 -27.81 1.79
CA SER A 917 14.29 -27.92 1.52
C SER A 917 14.69 -29.39 1.50
N THR A 918 15.48 -29.83 0.51
CA THR A 918 15.89 -31.24 0.40
C THR A 918 17.34 -31.42 -0.02
N GLU A 919 18.03 -32.38 0.58
CA GLU A 919 19.28 -32.96 0.09
C GLU A 919 19.00 -34.31 -0.60
N ILE A 920 19.61 -34.56 -1.75
CA ILE A 920 19.33 -35.76 -2.56
C ILE A 920 20.59 -36.61 -2.68
N SER A 921 20.54 -37.82 -2.12
CA SER A 921 21.56 -38.86 -2.34
C SER A 921 21.05 -39.93 -3.30
N VAL A 922 21.92 -40.57 -4.07
CA VAL A 922 21.53 -41.54 -5.10
C VAL A 922 22.31 -42.85 -5.01
N SER A 923 21.59 -43.96 -5.20
CA SER A 923 22.14 -45.31 -5.34
C SER A 923 21.80 -45.83 -6.75
N PRO A 924 22.78 -46.33 -7.54
CA PRO A 924 24.21 -46.46 -7.21
C PRO A 924 24.95 -45.10 -7.20
N PRO A 925 26.08 -45.01 -6.46
CA PRO A 925 26.86 -43.76 -6.28
C PRO A 925 27.45 -43.20 -7.58
N ASP A 926 27.59 -44.02 -8.64
CA ASP A 926 28.01 -43.58 -9.98
C ASP A 926 27.12 -42.46 -10.58
N LEU A 927 25.95 -42.18 -10.00
CA LEU A 927 25.01 -41.15 -10.42
C LEU A 927 25.09 -39.86 -9.61
N GLU A 928 25.87 -39.82 -8.54
CA GLU A 928 25.88 -38.72 -7.57
C GLU A 928 26.26 -37.38 -8.22
N GLU A 929 27.30 -37.35 -9.07
CA GLU A 929 27.71 -36.15 -9.82
C GLU A 929 26.66 -35.62 -10.82
N ALA A 930 25.61 -36.41 -11.14
CA ALA A 930 24.60 -36.05 -12.13
C ALA A 930 23.31 -35.48 -11.50
N VAL A 931 23.05 -35.76 -10.23
CA VAL A 931 21.85 -35.35 -9.49
C VAL A 931 22.19 -34.11 -8.65
N PRO A 932 21.31 -33.11 -8.53
CA PRO A 932 21.57 -31.96 -7.66
C PRO A 932 21.64 -32.39 -6.20
N ASP A 933 22.70 -31.98 -5.50
CA ASP A 933 22.93 -32.32 -4.09
C ASP A 933 21.91 -31.67 -3.14
N HIS A 934 21.31 -30.54 -3.57
CA HIS A 934 20.35 -29.77 -2.78
C HIS A 934 19.34 -29.01 -3.63
N THR A 935 18.07 -29.01 -3.22
CA THR A 935 16.99 -28.23 -3.85
C THR A 935 16.06 -27.60 -2.81
N THR A 936 15.60 -26.38 -3.08
CA THR A 936 14.64 -25.64 -2.22
C THR A 936 13.43 -25.18 -3.03
N VAL A 937 12.23 -25.32 -2.47
CA VAL A 937 10.95 -24.96 -3.09
C VAL A 937 10.11 -24.11 -2.14
N SER A 938 9.83 -22.85 -2.51
CA SER A 938 8.89 -22.00 -1.77
C SER A 938 7.44 -22.38 -2.07
N VAL A 939 6.61 -22.53 -1.04
CA VAL A 939 5.22 -23.03 -1.14
C VAL A 939 4.20 -21.94 -0.80
N ASN A 940 4.23 -21.42 0.42
CA ASN A 940 3.31 -20.39 0.96
C ASN A 940 1.81 -20.76 0.90
N GLU A 941 1.44 -21.95 1.40
CA GLU A 941 0.05 -22.44 1.42
C GLU A 941 -0.43 -22.88 2.82
N ASP A 942 -1.72 -22.70 3.11
CA ASP A 942 -2.36 -23.17 4.35
C ASP A 942 -2.98 -24.57 4.18
N VAL A 943 -2.64 -25.50 5.08
CA VAL A 943 -3.16 -26.88 5.09
C VAL A 943 -4.01 -27.12 6.33
N LYS A 944 -5.32 -27.33 6.16
CA LYS A 944 -6.24 -27.55 7.28
C LYS A 944 -6.07 -28.95 7.90
N PRO A 945 -6.55 -29.17 9.14
CA PRO A 945 -6.58 -30.49 9.76
C PRO A 945 -7.18 -31.57 8.85
N GLY A 946 -6.44 -32.65 8.63
CA GLY A 946 -6.84 -33.78 7.79
C GLY A 946 -6.69 -33.57 6.28
N GLU A 947 -6.35 -32.36 5.82
CA GLU A 947 -6.16 -32.01 4.41
C GLU A 947 -4.77 -32.44 3.88
N PHE A 948 -4.64 -32.53 2.57
CA PHE A 948 -3.39 -32.91 1.89
C PHE A 948 -2.83 -31.73 1.11
N ILE A 949 -1.50 -31.62 1.09
CA ILE A 949 -0.76 -30.74 0.19
C ILE A 949 0.19 -31.56 -0.67
N THR A 950 0.42 -31.12 -1.91
CA THR A 950 1.36 -31.74 -2.83
C THR A 950 2.43 -30.72 -3.21
N ILE A 951 3.68 -31.02 -2.91
CA ILE A 951 4.84 -30.17 -3.23
C ILE A 951 5.63 -30.84 -4.34
N GLN A 952 5.91 -30.11 -5.41
CA GLN A 952 6.68 -30.59 -6.56
C GLN A 952 8.07 -29.97 -6.57
N ILE A 953 9.08 -30.81 -6.70
CA ILE A 953 10.48 -30.45 -6.89
C ILE A 953 10.79 -30.67 -8.37
N GLN A 954 11.21 -29.61 -9.07
CA GLN A 954 11.64 -29.68 -10.46
C GLN A 954 13.06 -29.16 -10.57
N ASP A 955 13.99 -30.00 -11.01
CA ASP A 955 15.40 -29.62 -11.16
C ASP A 955 16.01 -30.25 -12.43
N ARG A 956 17.22 -29.82 -12.79
CA ARG A 956 17.92 -30.21 -14.01
C ARG A 956 19.19 -31.00 -13.70
N THR A 957 19.26 -32.24 -14.21
CA THR A 957 20.42 -33.12 -14.07
C THR A 957 21.31 -33.05 -15.32
N VAL A 958 22.64 -33.03 -15.13
CA VAL A 958 23.62 -32.91 -16.22
C VAL A 958 24.79 -33.86 -15.99
N THR A 959 25.20 -34.63 -17.01
CA THR A 959 26.38 -35.51 -16.94
C THR A 959 27.22 -35.46 -18.23
N THR A 960 28.52 -35.77 -18.14
CA THR A 960 29.49 -35.59 -19.25
C THR A 960 30.30 -36.83 -19.63
N ASP A 961 30.22 -37.94 -18.88
CA ASP A 961 31.14 -39.07 -19.08
C ASP A 961 30.64 -40.11 -20.11
N ARG A 962 31.53 -40.53 -21.01
CA ARG A 962 31.29 -41.58 -21.99
C ARG A 962 31.17 -42.97 -21.37
N GLN A 963 31.70 -43.17 -20.15
CA GLN A 963 31.59 -44.44 -19.43
C GLN A 963 30.19 -44.70 -18.85
N MET A 964 29.41 -43.65 -18.53
CA MET A 964 28.01 -43.78 -18.08
C MET A 964 27.14 -44.52 -19.11
N LEU A 965 27.33 -44.26 -20.40
CA LEU A 965 26.54 -44.83 -21.51
C LEU A 965 26.55 -46.37 -21.59
N LEU A 966 27.53 -47.04 -20.97
CA LEU A 966 27.66 -48.50 -21.03
C LEU A 966 27.17 -49.22 -19.76
N ARG A 967 26.94 -48.50 -18.64
CA ARG A 967 26.57 -49.12 -17.35
C ARG A 967 25.15 -48.81 -16.86
N VAL A 968 24.59 -47.63 -17.14
CA VAL A 968 23.36 -47.16 -16.47
C VAL A 968 22.07 -47.18 -17.30
N ASP A 969 22.14 -47.31 -18.63
CA ASP A 969 20.92 -47.42 -19.45
C ASP A 969 20.14 -48.71 -19.12
N GLY A 970 18.87 -48.56 -18.71
CA GLY A 970 18.02 -49.65 -18.25
C GLY A 970 18.23 -50.08 -16.79
N THR A 971 19.12 -49.43 -16.03
CA THR A 971 19.30 -49.68 -14.58
C THR A 971 18.27 -48.90 -13.75
N THR A 972 18.12 -49.32 -12.48
CA THR A 972 17.28 -48.63 -11.50
C THR A 972 18.14 -47.76 -10.59
N ALA A 973 17.76 -46.49 -10.43
CA ALA A 973 18.34 -45.59 -9.44
C ALA A 973 17.36 -45.43 -8.28
N THR A 974 17.84 -45.51 -7.03
CA THR A 974 17.08 -45.10 -5.84
C THR A 974 17.58 -43.73 -5.41
N LEU A 975 16.67 -42.77 -5.34
CA LEU A 975 16.89 -41.47 -4.71
C LEU A 975 16.49 -41.55 -3.24
N TYR A 976 17.35 -41.00 -2.39
CA TYR A 976 17.13 -40.76 -0.97
C TYR A 976 17.01 -39.26 -0.78
N LEU A 977 15.81 -38.79 -0.45
CA LEU A 977 15.52 -37.37 -0.25
C LEU A 977 15.46 -37.10 1.25
N ASP A 978 16.50 -36.47 1.81
CA ASP A 978 16.47 -35.89 3.15
C ASP A 978 15.76 -34.54 3.03
N TYR A 979 14.52 -34.45 3.50
CA TYR A 979 13.66 -33.28 3.33
C TYR A 979 13.33 -32.64 4.68
N THR A 980 13.29 -31.32 4.70
CA THR A 980 12.84 -30.48 5.82
C THR A 980 11.78 -29.51 5.31
N VAL A 981 10.63 -29.45 5.98
CA VAL A 981 9.55 -28.52 5.66
C VAL A 981 9.39 -27.52 6.80
N GLU A 982 9.55 -26.25 6.44
CA GLU A 982 9.31 -25.13 7.35
C GLU A 982 7.89 -24.60 7.19
N GLY A 983 7.28 -24.22 8.31
CA GLY A 983 5.95 -23.66 8.33
C GLY A 983 5.64 -22.88 9.59
N MET A 984 4.43 -22.32 9.65
CA MET A 984 3.90 -21.62 10.80
C MET A 984 2.69 -22.37 11.36
N ILE A 985 2.70 -22.58 12.67
CA ILE A 985 1.56 -23.08 13.44
C ILE A 985 1.23 -22.01 14.47
N ASN A 986 0.01 -21.50 14.47
CA ASN A 986 -0.43 -20.40 15.35
C ASN A 986 0.48 -19.15 15.28
N GLY A 987 1.02 -18.84 14.10
CA GLY A 987 1.90 -17.68 13.88
C GLY A 987 3.35 -17.84 14.38
N VAL A 988 3.75 -19.05 14.78
CA VAL A 988 5.15 -19.36 15.18
C VAL A 988 5.80 -20.24 14.12
N SER A 989 6.94 -19.79 13.60
CA SER A 989 7.77 -20.57 12.67
C SER A 989 8.35 -21.80 13.36
N LYS A 990 8.18 -22.98 12.75
CA LYS A 990 8.65 -24.29 13.21
C LYS A 990 8.94 -25.20 12.02
N ILE A 991 9.76 -26.23 12.24
CA ILE A 991 9.82 -27.39 11.34
C ILE A 991 8.53 -28.18 11.54
N VAL A 992 7.76 -28.33 10.47
CA VAL A 992 6.42 -28.96 10.53
C VAL A 992 6.46 -30.42 10.07
N VAL A 993 7.49 -30.81 9.34
CA VAL A 993 7.93 -32.20 9.12
C VAL A 993 9.38 -32.22 8.66
N LYS A 994 10.11 -33.26 9.05
CA LYS A 994 11.40 -33.65 8.46
C LYS A 994 11.36 -35.16 8.19
N GLY A 995 12.15 -35.66 7.25
CA GLY A 995 12.12 -37.06 6.85
C GLY A 995 13.17 -37.45 5.83
N ILE A 996 13.43 -38.76 5.73
CA ILE A 996 14.11 -39.36 4.58
C ILE A 996 13.10 -40.19 3.81
N ALA A 997 12.90 -39.86 2.53
CA ALA A 997 12.03 -40.60 1.63
C ALA A 997 12.81 -41.27 0.49
N GLU A 998 12.38 -42.47 0.12
CA GLU A 998 13.01 -43.24 -0.97
C GLU A 998 12.11 -43.30 -2.20
N SER A 999 12.67 -43.02 -3.39
CA SER A 999 11.98 -43.21 -4.66
C SER A 999 12.86 -43.92 -5.67
N THR A 1000 12.37 -45.00 -6.29
CA THR A 1000 13.12 -45.80 -7.26
C THR A 1000 12.65 -45.55 -8.68
N LEU A 1001 13.60 -45.24 -9.56
CA LEU A 1001 13.40 -44.78 -10.93
C LEU A 1001 14.11 -45.72 -11.90
N ARG A 1002 13.61 -45.84 -13.14
CA ARG A 1002 14.38 -46.46 -14.23
C ARG A 1002 15.06 -45.39 -15.06
N LEU A 1003 16.33 -45.60 -15.36
CA LEU A 1003 17.12 -44.72 -16.21
C LEU A 1003 16.98 -45.13 -17.69
N SER A 1004 16.85 -44.13 -18.56
CA SER A 1004 16.83 -44.30 -20.02
C SER A 1004 17.75 -43.27 -20.68
N VAL A 1005 18.59 -43.70 -21.62
CA VAL A 1005 19.48 -42.81 -22.37
C VAL A 1005 19.11 -42.83 -23.85
N ASN A 1006 18.63 -41.70 -24.38
CA ASN A 1006 18.25 -41.59 -25.79
C ASN A 1006 19.36 -40.95 -26.62
N GLN A 1007 19.95 -41.73 -27.53
CA GLN A 1007 20.95 -41.25 -28.50
C GLN A 1007 20.26 -40.65 -29.73
N GLY A 1008 19.78 -39.41 -29.63
CA GLY A 1008 19.21 -38.67 -30.76
C GLY A 1008 20.26 -38.38 -31.85
N ILE A 1009 19.87 -38.57 -33.11
CA ILE A 1009 20.66 -38.52 -34.37
C ILE A 1009 21.65 -37.33 -34.42
N VAL A 1010 22.92 -37.64 -34.69
CA VAL A 1010 23.99 -36.67 -34.99
C VAL A 1010 23.92 -36.27 -36.46
N TYR A 1011 23.83 -34.96 -36.75
CA TYR A 1011 24.12 -34.44 -38.08
C TYR A 1011 25.63 -34.53 -38.33
N ALA A 1012 26.03 -35.32 -39.34
CA ALA A 1012 27.38 -35.28 -39.89
C ALA A 1012 27.38 -34.32 -41.08
N ASP A 1013 28.13 -33.23 -40.99
CA ASP A 1013 28.58 -32.47 -42.15
C ASP A 1013 29.99 -32.95 -42.49
N VAL A 1014 30.14 -33.62 -43.63
CA VAL A 1014 31.43 -33.92 -44.25
C VAL A 1014 31.30 -33.68 -45.74
N THR A 1015 31.99 -32.65 -46.21
CA THR A 1015 32.29 -32.42 -47.62
C THR A 1015 32.96 -33.64 -48.25
N ALA A 1016 32.37 -34.09 -49.37
CA ALA A 1016 32.88 -35.00 -50.40
C ALA A 1016 33.45 -36.36 -49.93
N ASP A 1017 32.78 -37.40 -50.43
CA ASP A 1017 33.20 -38.81 -50.50
C ASP A 1017 32.96 -39.69 -49.25
N LEU A 1018 31.71 -40.15 -49.20
CA LEU A 1018 31.26 -41.48 -48.76
C LEU A 1018 31.37 -41.81 -47.25
N LEU A 1019 30.23 -41.76 -46.55
CA LEU A 1019 30.01 -42.53 -45.32
C LEU A 1019 28.73 -43.36 -45.43
N LEU A 1020 28.88 -44.66 -45.17
CA LEU A 1020 27.88 -45.71 -45.23
C LEU A 1020 27.79 -46.27 -43.80
N LEU A 1021 26.65 -46.14 -43.11
CA LEU A 1021 26.35 -46.84 -41.86
C LEU A 1021 24.84 -47.11 -41.74
N ILE A 1022 24.53 -48.39 -41.56
CA ILE A 1022 23.20 -48.98 -41.42
C ILE A 1022 23.00 -49.43 -39.96
N GLU A 1023 21.75 -49.31 -39.51
CA GLU A 1023 21.07 -49.90 -38.31
C GLU A 1023 21.48 -49.39 -36.92
N GLY A 1024 20.56 -49.15 -35.97
CA GLY A 1024 19.14 -49.56 -35.84
C GLY A 1024 18.90 -50.27 -34.50
N PRO A 1025 17.83 -49.96 -33.73
CA PRO A 1025 17.59 -50.54 -32.40
C PRO A 1025 17.19 -52.02 -32.49
N LYS A 1026 17.54 -52.81 -31.45
CA LYS A 1026 17.01 -54.16 -31.24
C LYS A 1026 15.48 -54.13 -31.26
N VAL A 1027 14.88 -54.51 -32.39
CA VAL A 1027 13.49 -55.00 -32.48
C VAL A 1027 13.52 -56.51 -32.30
N SER A 1028 12.65 -56.98 -31.40
CA SER A 1028 12.43 -58.39 -31.11
C SER A 1028 12.02 -59.16 -32.36
N SER A 1029 12.41 -60.44 -32.39
CA SER A 1029 12.11 -61.38 -33.46
C SER A 1029 10.61 -61.47 -33.77
N LYS A 1030 10.19 -60.91 -34.92
CA LYS A 1030 9.20 -61.43 -35.87
C LYS A 1030 8.67 -60.28 -36.73
N LEU A 1031 9.08 -60.24 -38.00
CA LEU A 1031 8.20 -59.98 -39.16
C LEU A 1031 9.03 -59.91 -40.44
N THR A 1032 9.10 -61.04 -41.14
CA THR A 1032 9.44 -61.13 -42.55
C THR A 1032 8.24 -60.71 -43.39
N LYS A 1033 8.39 -59.71 -44.26
CA LYS A 1033 8.07 -59.74 -45.70
C LYS A 1033 7.90 -58.34 -46.29
N TRP A 1034 8.62 -58.15 -47.41
CA TRP A 1034 8.36 -57.27 -48.57
C TRP A 1034 8.65 -55.78 -48.40
N PHE A 1035 9.62 -55.26 -49.16
CA PHE A 1035 9.37 -54.40 -50.33
C PHE A 1035 10.61 -54.33 -51.25
N PRO A 1036 10.45 -54.32 -52.60
CA PRO A 1036 11.51 -54.05 -53.55
C PRO A 1036 11.69 -52.54 -53.82
N VAL A 1037 12.86 -52.24 -54.36
CA VAL A 1037 13.52 -50.95 -54.63
C VAL A 1037 12.83 -50.12 -55.74
N ILE A 1038 13.04 -48.78 -55.73
CA ILE A 1038 13.43 -47.87 -56.86
C ILE A 1038 12.63 -46.53 -57.00
N ASP A 1039 13.42 -45.44 -56.96
CA ASP A 1039 13.45 -44.14 -57.68
C ASP A 1039 12.38 -43.03 -57.65
N LYS A 1040 12.94 -41.84 -57.29
CA LYS A 1040 12.92 -40.50 -57.91
C LYS A 1040 11.69 -39.56 -57.82
N ILE A 1041 12.08 -38.27 -57.73
CA ILE A 1041 11.51 -37.01 -58.32
C ILE A 1041 11.30 -35.86 -57.28
N PRO A 1042 11.51 -34.56 -57.66
CA PRO A 1042 12.31 -33.59 -56.90
C PRO A 1042 11.61 -32.27 -56.52
N GLY A 1043 12.33 -31.44 -55.74
CA GLY A 1043 12.29 -29.96 -55.78
C GLY A 1043 11.47 -29.26 -54.69
N GLY A 1044 12.04 -28.22 -54.06
CA GLY A 1044 11.29 -27.27 -53.23
C GLY A 1044 12.15 -26.41 -52.29
N ASP A 1045 12.54 -25.22 -52.75
CA ASP A 1045 13.08 -24.09 -51.95
C ASP A 1045 11.99 -23.38 -51.11
N ALA A 1046 12.35 -22.83 -49.94
CA ALA A 1046 11.85 -21.56 -49.30
C ALA A 1046 12.33 -21.51 -47.82
N ILE A 1047 13.14 -20.54 -47.36
CA ILE A 1047 12.85 -19.16 -46.91
C ILE A 1047 11.86 -19.08 -45.71
N LEU A 1048 12.33 -18.69 -44.49
CA LEU A 1048 11.96 -17.42 -43.79
C LEU A 1048 12.51 -17.27 -42.35
N SER A 1049 12.79 -16.01 -42.03
CA SER A 1049 13.17 -15.34 -40.77
C SER A 1049 12.00 -15.08 -39.81
N PHE A 1050 12.28 -14.83 -38.52
CA PHE A 1050 11.35 -14.39 -37.47
C PHE A 1050 11.80 -13.07 -36.81
N ILE A 1051 10.88 -12.13 -36.55
CA ILE A 1051 10.57 -11.49 -35.24
C ILE A 1051 9.76 -10.16 -35.37
N SER A 1052 8.76 -10.04 -34.47
CA SER A 1052 8.08 -8.87 -33.85
C SER A 1052 6.74 -8.34 -34.39
N GLY A 1053 5.72 -8.41 -33.52
CA GLY A 1053 5.00 -7.22 -33.02
C GLY A 1053 3.58 -6.90 -33.52
N GLN A 1054 2.60 -7.08 -32.62
CA GLN A 1054 1.29 -6.40 -32.51
C GLN A 1054 0.02 -6.90 -33.29
N PRO A 1055 -1.19 -6.63 -32.74
CA PRO A 1055 -2.37 -7.52 -32.76
C PRO A 1055 -3.51 -7.04 -33.69
N ILE A 1056 -4.59 -7.84 -33.86
CA ILE A 1056 -6.02 -7.42 -33.90
C ILE A 1056 -6.96 -8.48 -34.56
N LYS A 1057 -8.07 -8.76 -33.83
CA LYS A 1057 -9.47 -9.11 -34.18
C LYS A 1057 -9.86 -10.37 -35.01
N ASN A 1058 -10.78 -11.10 -34.37
CA ASN A 1058 -12.00 -11.75 -34.87
C ASN A 1058 -11.87 -12.84 -35.95
N PHE A 1059 -12.09 -14.09 -35.55
CA PHE A 1059 -13.08 -14.93 -36.23
C PHE A 1059 -13.76 -15.89 -35.23
N ILE A 1060 -15.10 -15.86 -35.23
CA ILE A 1060 -16.02 -16.60 -34.37
C ILE A 1060 -16.57 -17.82 -35.14
N LEU A 1061 -16.79 -18.93 -34.39
CA LEU A 1061 -17.67 -20.10 -34.64
C LEU A 1061 -17.47 -20.94 -35.92
N SER A 1062 -17.25 -22.24 -35.73
CA SER A 1062 -18.40 -23.14 -35.45
C SER A 1062 -17.95 -24.55 -35.08
N LYS A 1063 -18.79 -25.12 -34.21
CA LYS A 1063 -18.77 -26.44 -33.60
C LYS A 1063 -19.57 -27.37 -34.52
N ILE A 1064 -19.01 -28.48 -35.01
CA ILE A 1064 -19.79 -29.69 -35.34
C ILE A 1064 -19.00 -30.93 -34.89
N SER A 1065 -19.74 -31.76 -34.19
CA SER A 1065 -19.45 -33.03 -33.54
C SER A 1065 -19.04 -34.16 -34.47
N GLU A 1066 -18.31 -35.12 -33.89
CA GLU A 1066 -18.47 -36.57 -34.02
C GLU A 1066 -18.84 -37.18 -35.40
N HIS A 1067 -17.95 -38.01 -35.96
CA HIS A 1067 -18.08 -39.47 -35.93
C HIS A 1067 -16.98 -40.14 -36.78
N GLN A 1068 -16.40 -41.19 -36.20
CA GLN A 1068 -15.81 -42.40 -36.80
C GLN A 1068 -14.83 -42.29 -37.98
N GLY A 1069 -13.62 -42.82 -37.74
CA GLY A 1069 -12.62 -43.18 -38.76
C GLY A 1069 -11.27 -43.38 -38.13
#